data_AF-A0A812JNI8-F1
#
_entry.id   AF-A0A812JNI8-F1
#
_cell.length_a   1.000
_cell.length_b   1.000
_cell.length_c   1.000
_cell.angle_alpha   90.00
_cell.angle_beta   90.00
_cell.angle_gamma   90.00
#
_symmetry.space_group_name_H-M   'P 1'
#
loop_
_entity.id
_entity.type
_entity.pdbx_description
1 polymer ?
#
loop_
_entity_poly.entity_id
_entity_poly.type
_entity_poly.pdbx_seq_one_letter_code
_entity_poly.pdbx_strand_id
1 'polypeptide(L)'
;MATLSATLAESANHGIDLNANAFLLVHGWTAGALLLESADKLLPACQASKTVAELAGETGAKPGPLAITLRCCSALGYLDFDPVSGAYSAADGTELQELLSCLEPSSATSKELRRVYAEANPPFAIPSDASKLCLNIWKDIRPSWKAAKTKTLGILLDGIVLAPLLTSLTYNARWNAQGLDMGREKAFDNLDFRELDTTSCEVLRNMFQELGIGSVDSHGAVSLSAKGQLALQRVYSYYVPTSYSPMLSKFHEILYSDPGWGFAGDLDPDDGEIHVERTLNVVGSGAQHTTLFKDLLGHVHKVFDNDKFEAQPKFVIDTGCGDGHLLHTIYTHVRDRTARGKVLEDHPLTMIGVDFNEKSRVATACNLEQHSIPHRVIAGDIGKPAALMTQLKRKKVDPNKALHVRSFLDHDRPYIAAKAPIPENSATAAFALAELADFVHLDKEGAPIPPLELFASLVEHMARWADALQGSYGLCMLEVMQLDVPTTKRFMNDCVSFHFDIVQGLSRQYMVSAVSFAMSCAMAGLFPTDFKTVQAYPEQGRYCRMLNQHLVRKPYVIRLAEVSDLPSLESLEEKAWAPELRAKPEVLKGRLQKAPTGNFVCEVDGQVVAVLYTQRVPAVSTVDSQKFMELSDSHDPKGRVLQLIAISADPEAKVVGVGSDLRSFALLLAKLDPTVDTVIGVTRCSNYSANNGSDMAGYVAGHLQGKHADKTLGFHTGYGARIARPVPGFRPEDADNGGVGVLIQYDVKSWTASQELTSSTGEQKAPKAPEQTATALDVLREILAEMKHPVKDEELGLGFFNLGIDSLEMVRIRNQLSSWAGRELPATFLLDFPSVQEAAAELQKQSKQNGKGEKTSALEVIREVMADMQHPLSDDQLTQGFFVLGIDSLEMIRIKNKLSQWVGEELPATILLDYPSVRELAAEVDKLVTKNAGTESADAPAEASILDMELLIQVQEKIKKSYSLPQNQKKISALAAKHADKAAYAKAIEALVAEVEGPVLVSLGVIEDLQPTSLQKGRRLLATSIKRLRKKEDVAKNEQEILALLKLGD
;
A
#
# COMPACT_ATOMS: atom_id res chain seq x y z
N MET A 1 -16.83 -4.19 -25.24
CA MET A 1 -16.67 -5.62 -25.59
C MET A 1 -15.90 -5.83 -26.89
N ALA A 2 -16.25 -5.20 -28.02
CA ALA A 2 -15.56 -5.47 -29.31
C ALA A 2 -14.04 -5.18 -29.31
N THR A 3 -13.57 -4.14 -28.61
CA THR A 3 -12.15 -3.75 -28.53
C THR A 3 -11.27 -4.65 -27.65
N LEU A 4 -11.86 -5.56 -26.87
CA LEU A 4 -11.11 -6.56 -26.07
C LEU A 4 -10.75 -7.82 -26.88
N SER A 5 -11.30 -7.99 -28.08
CA SER A 5 -11.06 -9.17 -28.93
C SER A 5 -9.77 -9.06 -29.77
N ALA A 6 -9.30 -7.84 -30.05
CA ALA A 6 -8.21 -7.61 -31.00
C ALA A 6 -6.82 -7.97 -30.44
N THR A 7 -6.58 -7.73 -29.15
CA THR A 7 -5.28 -8.01 -28.48
C THR A 7 -5.03 -9.49 -28.21
N LEU A 8 -6.01 -10.38 -28.44
CA LEU A 8 -5.88 -11.83 -28.28
C LEU A 8 -5.44 -12.55 -29.57
N ALA A 9 -5.35 -11.86 -30.71
CA ALA A 9 -5.16 -12.47 -32.02
C ALA A 9 -3.69 -12.61 -32.49
N GLU A 10 -2.73 -11.93 -31.86
CA GLU A 10 -1.33 -11.88 -32.35
C GLU A 10 -0.30 -12.72 -31.56
N SER A 11 -0.72 -13.50 -30.55
CA SER A 11 0.18 -14.42 -29.83
C SER A 11 -0.07 -15.89 -30.20
N ALA A 12 0.21 -16.27 -31.45
CA ALA A 12 0.17 -17.67 -31.92
C ALA A 12 1.35 -18.53 -31.39
N ASN A 13 1.79 -18.29 -30.15
CA ASN A 13 2.89 -19.01 -29.49
C ASN A 13 2.39 -19.50 -28.12
N HIS A 14 2.38 -20.82 -27.92
CA HIS A 14 1.75 -21.50 -26.77
C HIS A 14 2.66 -21.51 -25.51
N GLY A 15 3.33 -20.39 -25.22
CA GLY A 15 4.29 -20.25 -24.11
C GLY A 15 3.66 -19.75 -22.80
N ILE A 16 4.28 -20.13 -21.67
CA ILE A 16 4.03 -19.56 -20.35
C ILE A 16 5.14 -18.57 -20.03
N ASP A 17 4.82 -17.29 -19.89
CA ASP A 17 5.76 -16.27 -19.40
C ASP A 17 5.67 -16.16 -17.87
N LEU A 18 6.77 -16.35 -17.14
CA LEU A 18 6.78 -16.24 -15.68
C LEU A 18 6.36 -14.84 -15.20
N ASN A 19 6.69 -13.77 -15.93
CA ASN A 19 6.28 -12.41 -15.56
C ASN A 19 4.77 -12.18 -15.64
N ALA A 20 4.10 -12.84 -16.61
CA ALA A 20 2.67 -12.67 -16.86
C ALA A 20 1.79 -13.63 -16.04
N ASN A 21 2.33 -14.77 -15.59
CA ASN A 21 1.57 -15.85 -14.96
C ASN A 21 2.01 -16.14 -13.52
N ALA A 22 2.85 -15.30 -12.91
CA ALA A 22 3.44 -15.55 -11.58
C ALA A 22 2.39 -15.95 -10.53
N PHE A 23 1.28 -15.21 -10.39
CA PHE A 23 0.24 -15.55 -9.41
C PHE A 23 -0.54 -16.81 -9.78
N LEU A 24 -0.89 -17.03 -11.05
CA LEU A 24 -1.59 -18.25 -11.49
C LEU A 24 -0.79 -19.53 -11.20
N LEU A 25 0.53 -19.50 -11.31
CA LEU A 25 1.37 -20.66 -10.98
C LEU A 25 1.30 -21.02 -9.49
N VAL A 26 1.35 -20.03 -8.58
CA VAL A 26 1.25 -20.31 -7.14
C VAL A 26 -0.19 -20.53 -6.66
N HIS A 27 -1.19 -19.98 -7.35
CA HIS A 27 -2.59 -20.40 -7.26
C HIS A 27 -2.72 -21.89 -7.55
N GLY A 28 -2.05 -22.37 -8.60
CA GLY A 28 -1.98 -23.78 -9.00
C GLY A 28 -1.39 -24.70 -7.94
N TRP A 29 -0.29 -24.28 -7.29
CA TRP A 29 0.30 -25.00 -6.15
C TRP A 29 -0.63 -25.12 -4.94
N THR A 30 -1.47 -24.11 -4.69
CA THR A 30 -2.31 -24.11 -3.49
C THR A 30 -3.64 -24.81 -3.74
N ALA A 31 -4.28 -24.52 -4.87
CA ALA A 31 -5.51 -25.21 -5.26
C ALA A 31 -5.28 -26.63 -5.77
N GLY A 32 -4.07 -26.98 -6.24
CA GLY A 32 -3.80 -28.30 -6.82
C GLY A 32 -4.08 -29.45 -5.85
N ALA A 33 -3.65 -29.33 -4.59
CA ALA A 33 -3.96 -30.31 -3.54
C ALA A 33 -5.48 -30.50 -3.34
N LEU A 34 -6.23 -29.40 -3.35
CA LEU A 34 -7.69 -29.39 -3.21
C LEU A 34 -8.38 -29.99 -4.44
N LEU A 35 -7.95 -29.61 -5.65
CA LEU A 35 -8.51 -30.08 -6.93
C LEU A 35 -8.27 -31.57 -7.15
N LEU A 36 -7.11 -32.09 -6.74
CA LEU A 36 -6.78 -33.52 -6.80
C LEU A 36 -7.73 -34.38 -5.96
N GLU A 37 -8.18 -33.89 -4.80
CA GLU A 37 -9.23 -34.54 -3.99
C GLU A 37 -10.64 -34.29 -4.53
N SER A 38 -10.88 -33.12 -5.11
CA SER A 38 -12.20 -32.67 -5.56
C SER A 38 -12.72 -33.42 -6.79
N ALA A 39 -11.81 -33.83 -7.68
CA ALA A 39 -12.17 -34.41 -8.97
C ALA A 39 -12.82 -35.81 -8.88
N ASP A 40 -12.58 -36.57 -7.81
CA ASP A 40 -13.14 -37.92 -7.63
C ASP A 40 -14.64 -37.90 -7.27
N LYS A 41 -14.99 -37.25 -6.15
CA LYS A 41 -16.33 -37.31 -5.56
C LYS A 41 -16.99 -35.95 -5.34
N LEU A 42 -16.23 -34.93 -4.97
CA LEU A 42 -16.81 -33.65 -4.54
C LEU A 42 -17.48 -32.91 -5.70
N LEU A 43 -16.75 -32.68 -6.79
CA LEU A 43 -17.26 -31.97 -7.97
C LEU A 43 -18.37 -32.76 -8.70
N PRO A 44 -18.28 -34.09 -8.88
CA PRO A 44 -19.41 -34.89 -9.37
C PRO A 44 -20.66 -34.83 -8.47
N ALA A 45 -20.52 -34.77 -7.15
CA ALA A 45 -21.67 -34.65 -6.24
C ALA A 45 -22.40 -33.29 -6.39
N CYS A 46 -21.71 -32.23 -6.83
CA CYS A 46 -22.26 -30.89 -7.04
C CYS A 46 -23.14 -30.74 -8.30
N GLN A 47 -23.39 -31.80 -9.08
CA GLN A 47 -24.32 -31.75 -10.23
C GLN A 47 -25.77 -31.40 -9.81
N ALA A 48 -26.12 -31.56 -8.54
CA ALA A 48 -27.30 -30.95 -7.93
C ALA A 48 -26.85 -29.92 -6.89
N SER A 49 -27.62 -28.83 -6.74
CA SER A 49 -27.37 -27.81 -5.72
C SER A 49 -27.49 -28.40 -4.31
N LYS A 50 -26.42 -28.30 -3.52
CA LYS A 50 -26.29 -28.90 -2.18
C LYS A 50 -25.49 -28.00 -1.24
N THR A 51 -25.86 -28.00 0.03
CA THR A 51 -25.10 -27.36 1.11
C THR A 51 -23.83 -28.14 1.45
N VAL A 52 -22.89 -27.49 2.16
CA VAL A 52 -21.68 -28.13 2.70
C VAL A 52 -22.01 -29.37 3.54
N ALA A 53 -23.08 -29.32 4.34
CA ALA A 53 -23.47 -30.43 5.22
C ALA A 53 -23.98 -31.66 4.44
N GLU A 54 -24.74 -31.45 3.37
CA GLU A 54 -25.21 -32.53 2.49
C GLU A 54 -24.04 -33.17 1.72
N LEU A 55 -23.16 -32.33 1.16
CA LEU A 55 -21.96 -32.81 0.46
C LEU A 55 -21.01 -33.57 1.39
N ALA A 56 -20.84 -33.12 2.64
CA ALA A 56 -20.06 -33.84 3.66
C ALA A 56 -20.66 -35.22 3.96
N GLY A 57 -21.98 -35.31 4.11
CA GLY A 57 -22.69 -36.57 4.36
C GLY A 57 -22.62 -37.58 3.20
N GLU A 58 -22.64 -37.11 1.96
CA GLU A 58 -22.57 -37.94 0.75
C GLU A 58 -21.15 -38.42 0.42
N THR A 59 -20.16 -37.54 0.60
CA THR A 59 -18.77 -37.80 0.16
C THR A 59 -17.86 -38.34 1.28
N GLY A 60 -18.26 -38.18 2.54
CA GLY A 60 -17.46 -38.51 3.72
C GLY A 60 -16.42 -37.44 4.10
N ALA A 61 -16.36 -36.32 3.37
CA ALA A 61 -15.47 -35.21 3.68
C ALA A 61 -15.90 -34.44 4.95
N LYS A 62 -14.94 -33.83 5.64
CA LYS A 62 -15.15 -33.02 6.85
C LYS A 62 -15.65 -31.63 6.45
N PRO A 63 -16.72 -31.09 7.08
CA PRO A 63 -17.36 -29.85 6.64
C PRO A 63 -16.43 -28.63 6.51
N GLY A 64 -15.44 -28.49 7.38
CA GLY A 64 -14.54 -27.34 7.38
C GLY A 64 -13.62 -27.29 6.15
N PRO A 65 -12.68 -28.24 5.99
CA PRO A 65 -11.85 -28.35 4.80
C PRO A 65 -12.65 -28.48 3.50
N LEU A 66 -13.83 -29.12 3.54
CA LEU A 66 -14.75 -29.17 2.41
C LEU A 66 -15.26 -27.78 2.01
N ALA A 67 -15.69 -26.93 2.96
CA ALA A 67 -16.15 -25.58 2.65
C ALA A 67 -15.04 -24.72 2.00
N ILE A 68 -13.80 -24.82 2.48
CA ILE A 68 -12.64 -24.15 1.84
C ILE A 68 -12.43 -24.68 0.42
N THR A 69 -12.58 -25.98 0.22
CA THR A 69 -12.48 -26.63 -1.10
C THR A 69 -13.56 -26.15 -2.07
N LEU A 70 -14.80 -26.04 -1.61
CA LEU A 70 -15.93 -25.56 -2.41
C LEU A 70 -15.77 -24.06 -2.76
N ARG A 71 -15.31 -23.23 -1.82
CA ARG A 71 -14.93 -21.83 -2.08
C ARG A 71 -13.82 -21.72 -3.14
N CYS A 72 -12.76 -22.52 -3.02
CA CYS A 72 -11.67 -22.61 -4.00
C CYS A 72 -12.21 -22.94 -5.41
N CYS A 73 -13.02 -23.99 -5.53
CA CYS A 73 -13.64 -24.38 -6.80
C CYS A 73 -14.59 -23.31 -7.34
N SER A 74 -15.28 -22.55 -6.49
CA SER A 74 -16.15 -21.45 -6.94
C SER A 74 -15.37 -20.22 -7.45
N ALA A 75 -14.27 -19.85 -6.80
CA ALA A 75 -13.38 -18.79 -7.26
C ALA A 75 -12.67 -19.14 -8.58
N LEU A 76 -12.38 -20.41 -8.83
CA LEU A 76 -11.93 -20.90 -10.15
C LEU A 76 -13.06 -20.96 -11.20
N GLY A 77 -14.33 -20.86 -10.79
CA GLY A 77 -15.48 -20.93 -11.69
C GLY A 77 -15.93 -22.34 -12.05
N TYR A 78 -15.55 -23.35 -11.27
CA TYR A 78 -16.04 -24.73 -11.40
C TYR A 78 -17.36 -24.96 -10.65
N LEU A 79 -17.66 -24.12 -9.66
CA LEU A 79 -18.91 -24.13 -8.90
C LEU A 79 -19.53 -22.73 -8.85
N ASP A 80 -20.84 -22.66 -8.91
CA ASP A 80 -21.61 -21.48 -8.49
C ASP A 80 -22.01 -21.62 -7.02
N PHE A 81 -22.04 -20.49 -6.30
CA PHE A 81 -22.41 -20.40 -4.89
C PHE A 81 -23.63 -19.50 -4.74
N ASP A 82 -24.66 -19.99 -4.04
CA ASP A 82 -25.80 -19.18 -3.62
C ASP A 82 -25.61 -18.69 -2.17
N PRO A 83 -25.34 -17.39 -1.95
CA PRO A 83 -25.13 -16.85 -0.61
C PRO A 83 -26.41 -16.82 0.25
N VAL A 84 -27.59 -17.07 -0.31
CA VAL A 84 -28.85 -17.12 0.46
C VAL A 84 -29.08 -18.51 1.08
N SER A 85 -28.86 -19.58 0.32
CA SER A 85 -29.00 -20.96 0.82
C SER A 85 -27.70 -21.56 1.38
N GLY A 86 -26.54 -20.95 1.08
CA GLY A 86 -25.23 -21.53 1.38
C GLY A 86 -24.90 -22.78 0.54
N ALA A 87 -25.63 -22.99 -0.57
CA ALA A 87 -25.48 -24.15 -1.44
C ALA A 87 -24.52 -23.89 -2.61
N TYR A 88 -23.89 -24.98 -3.06
CA TYR A 88 -23.02 -25.01 -4.23
C TYR A 88 -23.62 -25.90 -5.32
N SER A 89 -23.45 -25.50 -6.58
CA SER A 89 -23.80 -26.30 -7.76
C SER A 89 -22.68 -26.24 -8.81
N ALA A 90 -22.57 -27.28 -9.64
CA ALA A 90 -21.65 -27.29 -10.78
C ALA A 90 -21.93 -26.12 -11.72
N ALA A 91 -20.89 -25.38 -12.10
CA ALA A 91 -21.00 -24.29 -13.06
C ALA A 91 -21.12 -24.83 -14.50
N ASP A 92 -21.91 -24.14 -15.33
CA ASP A 92 -22.07 -24.48 -16.74
C ASP A 92 -20.77 -24.26 -17.54
N GLY A 93 -20.16 -25.32 -18.06
CA GLY A 93 -19.01 -25.19 -18.95
C GLY A 93 -18.24 -26.47 -19.28
N THR A 94 -17.38 -26.39 -20.28
CA THR A 94 -16.50 -27.50 -20.68
C THR A 94 -15.23 -27.61 -19.82
N GLU A 95 -14.83 -26.56 -19.11
CA GLU A 95 -13.59 -26.54 -18.32
C GLU A 95 -13.67 -27.48 -17.10
N LEU A 96 -14.83 -27.56 -16.43
CA LEU A 96 -15.06 -28.54 -15.36
C LEU A 96 -14.91 -29.98 -15.87
N GLN A 97 -15.45 -30.30 -17.05
CA GLN A 97 -15.33 -31.63 -17.64
C GLN A 97 -13.87 -31.94 -18.06
N GLU A 98 -13.13 -30.93 -18.50
CA GLU A 98 -11.70 -31.05 -18.81
C GLU A 98 -10.86 -31.28 -17.55
N LEU A 99 -11.12 -30.55 -16.46
CA LEU A 99 -10.51 -30.77 -15.15
C LEU A 99 -10.74 -32.20 -14.64
N LEU A 100 -12.00 -32.68 -14.65
CA LEU A 100 -12.37 -34.02 -14.18
C LEU A 100 -11.66 -35.12 -15.00
N SER A 101 -11.52 -34.92 -16.31
CA SER A 101 -10.77 -35.82 -17.20
C SER A 101 -9.26 -35.79 -16.92
N CYS A 102 -8.65 -34.60 -16.78
CA CYS A 102 -7.22 -34.45 -16.53
C CYS A 102 -6.78 -34.96 -15.14
N LEU A 103 -7.64 -34.84 -14.12
CA LEU A 103 -7.33 -35.20 -12.74
C LEU A 103 -7.96 -36.51 -12.27
N GLU A 104 -8.53 -37.31 -13.18
CA GLU A 104 -9.08 -38.64 -12.88
C GLU A 104 -8.12 -39.43 -11.98
N PRO A 105 -8.54 -39.96 -10.81
CA PRO A 105 -7.61 -40.56 -9.83
C PRO A 105 -6.76 -41.72 -10.35
N SER A 106 -7.23 -42.40 -11.41
CA SER A 106 -6.48 -43.51 -12.04
C SER A 106 -5.35 -43.03 -12.96
N SER A 107 -5.39 -41.77 -13.42
CA SER A 107 -4.49 -41.20 -14.41
C SER A 107 -3.04 -41.10 -13.93
N ALA A 108 -2.09 -41.13 -14.87
CA ALA A 108 -0.68 -40.87 -14.58
C ALA A 108 -0.48 -39.44 -14.06
N THR A 109 -1.21 -38.47 -14.63
CA THR A 109 -1.22 -37.07 -14.23
C THR A 109 -1.57 -36.89 -12.75
N SER A 110 -2.72 -37.41 -12.30
CA SER A 110 -3.16 -37.27 -10.90
C SER A 110 -2.14 -37.92 -9.94
N LYS A 111 -1.61 -39.10 -10.28
CA LYS A 111 -0.60 -39.81 -9.47
C LYS A 111 0.71 -39.04 -9.34
N GLU A 112 1.28 -38.57 -10.45
CA GLU A 112 2.58 -37.87 -10.41
C GLU A 112 2.45 -36.48 -9.78
N LEU A 113 1.35 -35.75 -9.99
CA LEU A 113 1.11 -34.47 -9.31
C LEU A 113 0.96 -34.65 -7.79
N ARG A 114 0.34 -35.74 -7.33
CA ARG A 114 0.29 -36.11 -5.89
C ARG A 114 1.68 -36.40 -5.32
N ARG A 115 2.56 -37.03 -6.11
CA ARG A 115 3.96 -37.26 -5.70
C ARG A 115 4.75 -35.98 -5.51
N VAL A 116 4.46 -34.90 -6.25
CA VAL A 116 5.13 -33.59 -6.03
C VAL A 116 4.89 -33.08 -4.61
N TYR A 117 3.65 -33.10 -4.10
CA TYR A 117 3.37 -32.70 -2.71
C TYR A 117 4.00 -33.65 -1.67
N ALA A 118 4.12 -34.94 -1.98
CA ALA A 118 4.68 -35.93 -1.07
C ALA A 118 6.22 -35.86 -0.99
N GLU A 119 6.90 -35.64 -2.12
CA GLU A 119 8.34 -35.85 -2.28
C GLU A 119 9.14 -34.56 -2.54
N ALA A 120 8.51 -33.46 -2.96
CA ALA A 120 9.17 -32.21 -3.39
C ALA A 120 8.77 -30.98 -2.56
N ASN A 121 8.76 -31.14 -1.23
CA ASN A 121 8.50 -30.05 -0.27
C ASN A 121 9.66 -29.00 -0.29
N PRO A 122 9.41 -27.72 -0.61
CA PRO A 122 10.45 -26.69 -0.64
C PRO A 122 10.76 -26.11 0.77
N PRO A 123 11.95 -25.52 0.98
CA PRO A 123 13.06 -25.43 0.02
C PRO A 123 13.91 -26.70 0.00
N PHE A 124 14.18 -27.25 -1.18
CA PHE A 124 15.06 -28.40 -1.39
C PHE A 124 16.35 -28.03 -2.14
N ALA A 125 17.40 -28.84 -2.00
CA ALA A 125 18.65 -28.63 -2.74
C ALA A 125 18.49 -28.87 -4.25
N ILE A 126 19.31 -28.23 -5.07
CA ILE A 126 19.40 -28.49 -6.51
C ILE A 126 20.88 -28.72 -6.82
N PRO A 127 21.32 -29.94 -7.20
CA PRO A 127 20.52 -31.14 -7.45
C PRO A 127 19.96 -31.84 -6.19
N SER A 128 18.78 -32.46 -6.32
CA SER A 128 18.22 -33.43 -5.39
C SER A 128 17.26 -34.39 -6.10
N ASP A 129 16.77 -35.43 -5.42
CA ASP A 129 15.73 -36.29 -5.99
C ASP A 129 14.38 -35.57 -6.12
N ALA A 130 14.08 -34.62 -5.24
CA ALA A 130 12.95 -33.69 -5.38
C ALA A 130 13.07 -32.83 -6.66
N SER A 131 14.24 -32.23 -6.92
CA SER A 131 14.43 -31.45 -8.15
C SER A 131 14.33 -32.32 -9.40
N LYS A 132 14.87 -33.55 -9.38
CA LYS A 132 14.73 -34.51 -10.49
C LYS A 132 13.28 -34.91 -10.73
N LEU A 133 12.49 -35.12 -9.67
CA LEU A 133 11.06 -35.43 -9.78
C LEU A 133 10.32 -34.32 -10.54
N CYS A 134 10.50 -33.06 -10.13
CA CYS A 134 9.90 -31.92 -10.82
C CYS A 134 10.31 -31.84 -12.30
N LEU A 135 11.60 -32.05 -12.62
CA LEU A 135 12.10 -32.00 -14.00
C LEU A 135 11.57 -33.16 -14.86
N ASN A 136 11.52 -34.38 -14.32
CA ASN A 136 10.97 -35.54 -15.03
C ASN A 136 9.47 -35.36 -15.30
N ILE A 137 8.69 -34.89 -14.33
CA ILE A 137 7.26 -34.61 -14.50
C ILE A 137 7.03 -33.51 -15.54
N TRP A 138 7.83 -32.43 -15.50
CA TRP A 138 7.78 -31.34 -16.48
C TRP A 138 8.08 -31.79 -17.92
N LYS A 139 8.93 -32.79 -18.08
CA LYS A 139 9.32 -33.34 -19.38
C LYS A 139 8.31 -34.38 -19.88
N ASP A 140 8.02 -35.39 -19.07
CA ASP A 140 7.43 -36.65 -19.52
C ASP A 140 5.91 -36.71 -19.28
N ILE A 141 5.37 -36.00 -18.27
CA ILE A 141 3.93 -36.05 -17.91
C ILE A 141 3.20 -34.78 -18.38
N ARG A 142 3.80 -33.60 -18.22
CA ARG A 142 3.22 -32.29 -18.59
C ARG A 142 2.57 -32.23 -19.99
N PRO A 143 3.10 -32.86 -21.06
CA PRO A 143 2.45 -32.84 -22.36
C PRO A 143 0.98 -33.29 -22.37
N SER A 144 0.58 -34.13 -21.40
CA SER A 144 -0.81 -34.60 -21.25
C SER A 144 -1.80 -33.49 -20.89
N TRP A 145 -1.47 -32.62 -19.93
CA TRP A 145 -2.33 -31.51 -19.51
C TRP A 145 -2.04 -30.19 -20.23
N LYS A 146 -0.83 -30.03 -20.80
CA LYS A 146 -0.53 -28.92 -21.73
C LYS A 146 -1.39 -28.96 -22.99
N ALA A 147 -1.93 -30.13 -23.33
CA ALA A 147 -2.89 -30.33 -24.41
C ALA A 147 -4.34 -29.93 -24.04
N ALA A 148 -4.61 -29.49 -22.81
CA ALA A 148 -5.91 -28.97 -22.40
C ALA A 148 -6.31 -27.76 -23.25
N LYS A 149 -7.60 -27.66 -23.60
CA LYS A 149 -8.17 -26.55 -24.36
C LYS A 149 -8.13 -25.26 -23.55
N THR A 150 -8.33 -25.35 -22.23
CA THR A 150 -8.34 -24.17 -21.36
C THR A 150 -6.96 -23.86 -20.80
N LYS A 151 -6.43 -22.68 -21.19
CA LYS A 151 -5.10 -22.20 -20.78
C LYS A 151 -4.96 -22.08 -19.24
N THR A 152 -6.02 -21.70 -18.53
CA THR A 152 -6.01 -21.52 -17.07
C THR A 152 -5.66 -22.82 -16.35
N LEU A 153 -6.39 -23.91 -16.64
CA LEU A 153 -6.13 -25.24 -16.09
C LEU A 153 -4.68 -25.69 -16.35
N GLY A 154 -4.18 -25.54 -17.57
CA GLY A 154 -2.80 -25.90 -17.90
C GLY A 154 -1.75 -25.16 -17.05
N ILE A 155 -1.96 -23.86 -16.80
CA ILE A 155 -1.07 -23.05 -15.94
C ILE A 155 -1.19 -23.45 -14.46
N LEU A 156 -2.40 -23.74 -13.96
CA LEU A 156 -2.59 -24.20 -12.58
C LEU A 156 -1.85 -25.53 -12.33
N LEU A 157 -1.90 -26.47 -13.27
CA LEU A 157 -1.22 -27.76 -13.16
C LEU A 157 0.30 -27.63 -13.33
N ASP A 158 0.78 -26.75 -14.21
CA ASP A 158 2.19 -26.37 -14.28
C ASP A 158 2.67 -25.72 -12.97
N GLY A 159 1.80 -24.98 -12.29
CA GLY A 159 2.02 -24.38 -10.99
C GLY A 159 2.40 -25.38 -9.89
N ILE A 160 1.79 -26.56 -9.87
CA ILE A 160 2.09 -27.63 -8.92
C ILE A 160 3.57 -28.05 -9.01
N VAL A 161 4.13 -28.08 -10.24
CA VAL A 161 5.52 -28.49 -10.48
C VAL A 161 6.49 -27.31 -10.34
N LEU A 162 6.11 -26.13 -10.84
CA LEU A 162 7.00 -24.97 -10.90
C LEU A 162 7.12 -24.21 -9.58
N ALA A 163 6.07 -24.07 -8.78
CA ALA A 163 6.14 -23.30 -7.54
C ALA A 163 7.18 -23.83 -6.54
N PRO A 164 7.26 -25.13 -6.21
CA PRO A 164 8.27 -25.63 -5.27
C PRO A 164 9.70 -25.60 -5.87
N LEU A 165 9.84 -25.81 -7.18
CA LEU A 165 11.12 -25.74 -7.88
C LEU A 165 11.67 -24.31 -7.93
N LEU A 166 10.85 -23.32 -8.32
CA LEU A 166 11.22 -21.91 -8.38
C LEU A 166 11.46 -21.32 -6.98
N THR A 167 10.67 -21.74 -5.98
CA THR A 167 10.90 -21.38 -4.57
C THR A 167 12.28 -21.87 -4.13
N SER A 168 12.56 -23.17 -4.29
CA SER A 168 13.86 -23.77 -3.91
C SER A 168 15.03 -23.10 -4.63
N LEU A 169 14.89 -22.85 -5.93
CA LEU A 169 15.90 -22.18 -6.77
C LEU A 169 16.20 -20.76 -6.28
N THR A 170 15.18 -19.95 -6.02
CA THR A 170 15.36 -18.56 -5.58
C THR A 170 15.80 -18.46 -4.12
N TYR A 171 15.35 -19.40 -3.28
CA TYR A 171 15.71 -19.46 -1.87
C TYR A 171 17.21 -19.75 -1.71
N ASN A 172 17.69 -20.85 -2.32
CA ASN A 172 19.11 -21.25 -2.28
C ASN A 172 20.05 -20.25 -2.97
N ALA A 173 19.52 -19.34 -3.80
CA ALA A 173 20.31 -18.27 -4.39
C ALA A 173 20.73 -17.21 -3.37
N ARG A 174 20.03 -17.07 -2.23
CA ARG A 174 20.25 -16.00 -1.24
C ARG A 174 20.29 -16.45 0.22
N TRP A 175 19.46 -17.40 0.65
CA TRP A 175 19.37 -17.86 2.03
C TRP A 175 19.93 -19.28 2.23
N ASN A 176 20.44 -19.55 3.42
CA ASN A 176 20.87 -20.90 3.82
C ASN A 176 19.71 -21.71 4.42
N ALA A 177 19.98 -22.95 4.84
CA ALA A 177 18.99 -23.84 5.47
C ALA A 177 18.41 -23.32 6.80
N GLN A 178 18.95 -22.23 7.38
CA GLN A 178 18.47 -21.57 8.60
C GLN A 178 17.79 -20.23 8.31
N GLY A 179 17.54 -19.88 7.04
CA GLY A 179 16.90 -18.61 6.67
C GLY A 179 17.81 -17.39 6.78
N LEU A 180 19.12 -17.58 6.98
CA LEU A 180 20.09 -16.48 7.06
C LEU A 180 20.54 -16.06 5.66
N ASP A 181 20.52 -14.76 5.38
CA ASP A 181 21.02 -14.18 4.14
C ASP A 181 22.54 -14.42 4.03
N MET A 182 22.98 -14.99 2.91
CA MET A 182 24.37 -15.33 2.64
C MET A 182 25.22 -14.12 2.18
N GLY A 183 24.69 -12.90 2.23
CA GLY A 183 25.45 -11.66 1.99
C GLY A 183 25.86 -11.47 0.52
N ARG A 184 25.05 -11.98 -0.42
CA ARG A 184 25.35 -11.99 -1.85
C ARG A 184 24.88 -10.68 -2.50
N GLU A 185 25.83 -9.83 -2.92
CA GLU A 185 25.56 -8.48 -3.49
C GLU A 185 24.53 -8.45 -4.63
N LYS A 186 24.41 -9.55 -5.39
CA LYS A 186 23.41 -9.74 -6.43
C LYS A 186 22.69 -11.06 -6.24
N ALA A 187 21.38 -10.99 -6.00
CA ALA A 187 20.54 -12.19 -6.00
C ALA A 187 20.60 -12.86 -7.38
N PHE A 188 20.72 -14.19 -7.39
CA PHE A 188 20.74 -15.06 -8.57
C PHE A 188 22.03 -15.12 -9.41
N ASP A 189 23.07 -14.32 -9.13
CA ASP A 189 24.38 -14.43 -9.81
C ASP A 189 25.09 -15.79 -9.55
N ASN A 190 24.68 -16.50 -8.49
CA ASN A 190 25.19 -17.83 -8.10
C ASN A 190 24.27 -19.00 -8.53
N LEU A 191 23.34 -18.80 -9.48
CA LEU A 191 22.60 -19.91 -10.07
C LEU A 191 23.53 -20.73 -10.97
N ASP A 192 23.81 -21.96 -10.54
CA ASP A 192 24.74 -22.87 -11.20
C ASP A 192 24.20 -24.29 -11.12
N PHE A 193 24.11 -24.96 -12.27
CA PHE A 193 23.56 -26.30 -12.41
C PHE A 193 24.60 -27.31 -12.90
N ARG A 194 25.90 -27.00 -12.79
CA ARG A 194 27.01 -27.91 -13.19
C ARG A 194 27.02 -29.27 -12.50
N GLU A 195 26.30 -29.42 -11.38
CA GLU A 195 26.15 -30.69 -10.65
C GLU A 195 24.92 -31.53 -11.10
N LEU A 196 24.06 -31.00 -11.96
CA LEU A 196 22.96 -31.77 -12.56
C LEU A 196 23.45 -32.63 -13.73
N ASP A 197 22.79 -33.77 -13.93
CA ASP A 197 23.04 -34.62 -15.09
C ASP A 197 22.60 -33.96 -16.41
N THR A 198 23.18 -34.40 -17.52
CA THR A 198 22.93 -33.84 -18.85
C THR A 198 21.45 -33.77 -19.23
N THR A 199 20.64 -34.75 -18.80
CA THR A 199 19.20 -34.80 -19.09
C THR A 199 18.47 -33.72 -18.32
N SER A 200 18.74 -33.61 -17.02
CA SER A 200 18.18 -32.56 -16.15
C SER A 200 18.56 -31.15 -16.64
N CYS A 201 19.82 -30.96 -17.06
CA CYS A 201 20.29 -29.70 -17.65
C CYS A 201 19.59 -29.35 -18.98
N GLU A 202 19.27 -30.34 -19.82
CA GLU A 202 18.49 -30.12 -21.04
C GLU A 202 17.04 -29.72 -20.74
N VAL A 203 16.39 -30.36 -19.77
CA VAL A 203 15.04 -29.99 -19.33
C VAL A 203 15.02 -28.58 -18.75
N LEU A 204 15.97 -28.22 -17.89
CA LEU A 204 16.09 -26.86 -17.34
C LEU A 204 16.34 -25.81 -18.41
N ARG A 205 17.18 -26.08 -19.42
CA ARG A 205 17.40 -25.16 -20.55
C ARG A 205 16.10 -24.85 -21.28
N ASN A 206 15.33 -25.89 -21.61
CA ASN A 206 14.05 -25.75 -22.30
C ASN A 206 13.03 -25.00 -21.43
N MET A 207 12.99 -25.28 -20.12
CA MET A 207 12.15 -24.60 -19.14
C MET A 207 12.51 -23.11 -19.00
N PHE A 208 13.79 -22.76 -18.85
CA PHE A 208 14.26 -21.38 -18.74
C PHE A 208 13.94 -20.55 -19.99
N GLN A 209 14.04 -21.18 -21.17
CA GLN A 209 13.67 -20.57 -22.44
C GLN A 209 12.14 -20.41 -22.57
N GLU A 210 11.35 -21.43 -22.21
CA GLU A 210 9.87 -21.34 -22.25
C GLU A 210 9.34 -20.27 -21.30
N LEU A 211 9.88 -20.19 -20.07
CA LEU A 211 9.49 -19.25 -19.02
C LEU A 211 9.99 -17.80 -19.22
N GLY A 212 10.83 -17.55 -20.24
CA GLY A 212 11.41 -16.23 -20.50
C GLY A 212 12.47 -15.79 -19.47
N ILE A 213 13.05 -16.73 -18.72
CA ILE A 213 14.02 -16.44 -17.64
C ILE A 213 15.39 -16.11 -18.24
N GLY A 214 15.89 -16.95 -19.14
CA GLY A 214 17.23 -16.81 -19.69
C GLY A 214 17.67 -18.06 -20.45
N SER A 215 18.97 -18.34 -20.45
CA SER A 215 19.55 -19.55 -21.04
C SER A 215 20.37 -20.35 -20.01
N VAL A 216 20.47 -21.65 -20.27
CA VAL A 216 21.35 -22.59 -19.55
C VAL A 216 22.21 -23.29 -20.60
N ASP A 217 23.53 -23.28 -20.45
CA ASP A 217 24.45 -23.85 -21.45
C ASP A 217 24.47 -25.40 -21.40
N SER A 218 25.34 -26.04 -22.19
CA SER A 218 25.49 -27.51 -22.22
C SER A 218 26.10 -28.10 -20.94
N HIS A 219 26.70 -27.27 -20.08
CA HIS A 219 27.37 -27.68 -18.85
C HIS A 219 26.59 -27.29 -17.59
N GLY A 220 25.47 -26.57 -17.70
CA GLY A 220 24.67 -26.12 -16.56
C GLY A 220 24.96 -24.68 -16.08
N ALA A 221 25.78 -23.92 -16.79
CA ALA A 221 25.99 -22.51 -16.47
C ALA A 221 24.78 -21.66 -16.92
N VAL A 222 24.31 -20.78 -16.03
CA VAL A 222 23.11 -19.95 -16.23
C VAL A 222 23.46 -18.56 -16.72
N SER A 223 22.68 -18.03 -17.66
CA SER A 223 22.70 -16.61 -18.06
C SER A 223 21.28 -16.06 -18.02
N LEU A 224 21.02 -15.16 -17.06
CA LEU A 224 19.70 -14.56 -16.87
C LEU A 224 19.49 -13.36 -17.79
N SER A 225 18.29 -13.24 -18.35
CA SER A 225 17.87 -11.98 -18.99
C SER A 225 17.43 -10.97 -17.92
N ALA A 226 17.44 -9.67 -18.23
CA ALA A 226 16.92 -8.63 -17.33
C ALA A 226 15.44 -8.88 -16.95
N LYS A 227 14.62 -9.37 -17.90
CA LYS A 227 13.23 -9.77 -17.65
C LYS A 227 13.13 -10.99 -16.72
N GLY A 228 14.08 -11.93 -16.81
CA GLY A 228 14.14 -13.11 -15.97
C GLY A 228 14.61 -12.83 -14.55
N GLN A 229 15.57 -11.91 -14.37
CA GLN A 229 15.94 -11.42 -13.03
C GLN A 229 14.72 -10.82 -12.32
N LEU A 230 13.95 -9.95 -12.99
CA LEU A 230 12.71 -9.39 -12.45
C LEU A 230 11.65 -10.47 -12.18
N ALA A 231 11.52 -11.47 -13.05
CA ALA A 231 10.60 -12.59 -12.87
C ALA A 231 10.94 -13.41 -11.61
N LEU A 232 12.23 -13.73 -11.40
CA LEU A 232 12.70 -14.47 -10.24
C LEU A 232 12.60 -13.64 -8.94
N GLN A 233 12.72 -12.31 -8.99
CA GLN A 233 12.43 -11.45 -7.83
C GLN A 233 10.95 -11.55 -7.40
N ARG A 234 10.01 -11.70 -8.34
CA ARG A 234 8.57 -11.87 -8.03
C ARG A 234 8.24 -13.20 -7.34
N VAL A 235 9.10 -14.22 -7.49
CA VAL A 235 8.93 -15.54 -6.86
C VAL A 235 9.03 -15.46 -5.32
N TYR A 236 9.54 -14.38 -4.72
CA TYR A 236 9.40 -14.17 -3.27
C TYR A 236 7.94 -14.19 -2.78
N SER A 237 6.96 -13.87 -3.65
CA SER A 237 5.53 -14.05 -3.33
C SER A 237 5.11 -15.52 -3.15
N TYR A 238 5.91 -16.49 -3.57
CA TYR A 238 5.60 -17.91 -3.45
C TYR A 238 5.97 -18.46 -2.08
N TYR A 239 6.84 -17.79 -1.31
CA TYR A 239 7.46 -18.39 -0.13
C TYR A 239 6.43 -18.66 0.97
N VAL A 240 5.50 -17.73 1.19
CA VAL A 240 4.40 -17.93 2.15
C VAL A 240 3.49 -19.12 1.74
N PRO A 241 2.84 -19.17 0.57
CA PRO A 241 1.99 -20.31 0.20
C PRO A 241 2.74 -21.64 0.04
N THR A 242 4.01 -21.64 -0.39
CA THR A 242 4.81 -22.87 -0.47
C THR A 242 5.36 -23.34 0.87
N SER A 243 5.51 -22.46 1.87
CA SER A 243 5.85 -22.89 3.24
C SER A 243 4.79 -23.81 3.85
N TYR A 244 3.53 -23.73 3.41
CA TYR A 244 2.46 -24.64 3.83
C TYR A 244 2.48 -26.01 3.12
N SER A 245 3.58 -26.37 2.44
CA SER A 245 3.76 -27.70 1.84
C SER A 245 3.47 -28.88 2.79
N PRO A 246 3.86 -28.86 4.08
CA PRO A 246 3.52 -29.93 5.01
C PRO A 246 2.00 -30.15 5.12
N MET A 247 1.23 -29.08 5.31
CA MET A 247 -0.24 -29.12 5.36
C MET A 247 -0.86 -29.55 4.03
N LEU A 248 -0.39 -29.01 2.90
CA LEU A 248 -0.91 -29.38 1.57
C LEU A 248 -0.62 -30.85 1.21
N SER A 249 0.55 -31.38 1.60
CA SER A 249 0.89 -32.81 1.46
C SER A 249 -0.03 -33.74 2.25
N LYS A 250 -0.66 -33.20 3.31
CA LYS A 250 -1.61 -33.89 4.19
C LYS A 250 -3.06 -33.58 3.89
N PHE A 251 -3.37 -32.87 2.80
CA PHE A 251 -4.72 -32.38 2.54
C PHE A 251 -5.78 -33.50 2.46
N HIS A 252 -5.45 -34.68 1.93
CA HIS A 252 -6.36 -35.84 1.96
C HIS A 252 -6.72 -36.28 3.39
N GLU A 253 -5.74 -36.30 4.29
CA GLU A 253 -5.92 -36.67 5.70
C GLU A 253 -6.77 -35.61 6.41
N ILE A 254 -6.49 -34.32 6.16
CA ILE A 254 -7.27 -33.17 6.65
C ILE A 254 -8.73 -33.24 6.18
N LEU A 255 -8.95 -33.52 4.89
CA LEU A 255 -10.27 -33.51 4.28
C LEU A 255 -11.18 -34.66 4.72
N TYR A 256 -10.64 -35.86 4.98
CA TYR A 256 -11.46 -37.05 5.24
C TYR A 256 -11.32 -37.64 6.66
N SER A 257 -10.21 -37.40 7.36
CA SER A 257 -9.87 -38.11 8.60
C SER A 257 -9.69 -37.16 9.79
N ASP A 258 -8.68 -36.28 9.72
CA ASP A 258 -8.23 -35.41 10.80
C ASP A 258 -8.20 -33.93 10.36
N PRO A 259 -9.34 -33.22 10.42
CA PRO A 259 -9.38 -31.77 10.18
C PRO A 259 -8.70 -30.98 11.33
N GLY A 260 -8.24 -31.69 12.37
CA GLY A 260 -7.38 -31.24 13.44
C GLY A 260 -5.89 -31.16 13.08
N TRP A 261 -5.48 -31.79 11.97
CA TRP A 261 -4.07 -32.10 11.71
C TRP A 261 -3.17 -30.86 11.72
N GLY A 262 -2.02 -30.96 12.38
CA GLY A 262 -1.05 -29.88 12.48
C GLY A 262 -1.31 -28.84 13.58
N PHE A 263 -2.44 -28.99 14.30
CA PHE A 263 -2.89 -28.07 15.35
C PHE A 263 -3.55 -28.77 16.56
N ALA A 264 -3.66 -30.10 16.55
CA ALA A 264 -4.32 -30.86 17.60
C ALA A 264 -3.35 -31.28 18.72
N GLY A 265 -3.60 -30.80 19.94
CA GLY A 265 -2.92 -31.22 21.17
C GLY A 265 -2.24 -30.07 21.93
N ASP A 266 -1.90 -30.33 23.19
CA ASP A 266 -0.82 -29.60 23.88
C ASP A 266 0.50 -30.06 23.24
N LEU A 267 0.80 -29.56 22.04
CA LEU A 267 2.10 -29.77 21.41
C LEU A 267 3.20 -29.25 22.35
N ASP A 268 4.29 -30.01 22.48
CA ASP A 268 5.43 -29.54 23.25
C ASP A 268 5.94 -28.22 22.64
N PRO A 269 6.20 -27.16 23.43
CA PRO A 269 6.83 -25.93 22.92
C PRO A 269 8.12 -26.17 22.11
N ASP A 270 8.77 -27.31 22.31
CA ASP A 270 9.93 -27.74 21.54
C ASP A 270 9.61 -28.43 20.20
N ASP A 271 8.44 -29.08 20.03
CA ASP A 271 8.05 -29.79 18.79
C ASP A 271 7.79 -28.82 17.60
N GLY A 272 7.44 -27.56 17.89
CA GLY A 272 7.23 -26.53 16.88
C GLY A 272 5.96 -26.72 16.02
N GLU A 273 5.90 -26.01 14.91
CA GLU A 273 4.71 -25.97 14.05
C GLU A 273 4.87 -26.91 12.86
N ILE A 274 4.23 -28.08 12.93
CA ILE A 274 4.41 -29.14 11.92
C ILE A 274 3.64 -28.90 10.60
N HIS A 275 2.72 -27.93 10.57
CA HIS A 275 1.87 -27.63 9.41
C HIS A 275 2.53 -26.67 8.39
N VAL A 276 3.64 -26.03 8.78
CA VAL A 276 4.31 -24.99 7.99
C VAL A 276 5.84 -25.09 8.13
N GLU A 277 6.57 -24.95 7.03
CA GLU A 277 8.02 -24.75 7.09
C GLU A 277 8.29 -23.31 7.54
N ARG A 278 8.41 -23.14 8.87
CA ARG A 278 8.45 -21.82 9.51
C ARG A 278 9.64 -20.95 9.04
N THR A 279 10.75 -21.55 8.60
CA THR A 279 11.93 -20.80 8.12
C THR A 279 11.61 -20.04 6.83
N LEU A 280 11.13 -20.76 5.80
CA LEU A 280 10.66 -20.21 4.54
C LEU A 280 9.49 -19.24 4.74
N ASN A 281 8.58 -19.53 5.68
CA ASN A 281 7.45 -18.67 6.01
C ASN A 281 7.91 -17.29 6.55
N VAL A 282 8.87 -17.28 7.49
CA VAL A 282 9.44 -16.04 8.06
C VAL A 282 10.22 -15.25 7.01
N VAL A 283 11.04 -15.92 6.19
CA VAL A 283 11.77 -15.26 5.09
C VAL A 283 10.79 -14.64 4.07
N GLY A 284 9.73 -15.37 3.71
CA GLY A 284 8.71 -14.91 2.77
C GLY A 284 7.88 -13.73 3.27
N SER A 285 7.38 -13.81 4.50
CA SER A 285 6.56 -12.75 5.11
C SER A 285 7.37 -11.50 5.46
N GLY A 286 8.57 -11.67 6.03
CA GLY A 286 9.47 -10.55 6.36
C GLY A 286 9.79 -9.66 5.16
N ALA A 287 10.14 -10.27 4.01
CA ALA A 287 10.42 -9.53 2.77
C ALA A 287 9.22 -8.73 2.25
N GLN A 288 7.99 -9.18 2.53
CA GLN A 288 6.76 -8.48 2.15
C GLN A 288 6.45 -7.35 3.14
N HIS A 289 6.58 -7.61 4.45
CA HIS A 289 6.23 -6.67 5.52
C HIS A 289 7.12 -5.41 5.53
N THR A 290 8.43 -5.54 5.30
CA THR A 290 9.37 -4.40 5.33
C THR A 290 8.99 -3.26 4.37
N THR A 291 8.36 -3.58 3.23
CA THR A 291 7.91 -2.55 2.26
C THR A 291 6.82 -1.65 2.85
N LEU A 292 5.91 -2.22 3.64
CA LEU A 292 4.75 -1.53 4.23
C LEU A 292 5.08 -0.86 5.58
N PHE A 293 6.23 -1.18 6.18
CA PHE A 293 6.66 -0.50 7.40
C PHE A 293 6.88 1.00 7.18
N LYS A 294 7.27 1.47 5.98
CA LYS A 294 7.34 2.91 5.63
C LYS A 294 6.03 3.64 5.94
N ASP A 295 4.90 3.01 5.66
CA ASP A 295 3.57 3.60 5.85
C ASP A 295 3.14 3.61 7.32
N LEU A 296 3.39 2.53 8.07
CA LEU A 296 3.17 2.50 9.52
C LEU A 296 4.04 3.55 10.22
N LEU A 297 5.29 3.74 9.77
CA LEU A 297 6.17 4.81 10.25
C LEU A 297 5.58 6.20 10.02
N GLY A 298 4.74 6.43 9.00
CA GLY A 298 4.05 7.70 8.79
C GLY A 298 3.13 8.09 9.96
N HIS A 299 2.43 7.11 10.55
CA HIS A 299 1.64 7.34 11.78
C HIS A 299 2.53 7.56 12.99
N VAL A 300 3.59 6.76 13.16
CA VAL A 300 4.56 6.88 14.26
C VAL A 300 5.26 8.24 14.22
N HIS A 301 5.64 8.73 13.04
CA HIS A 301 6.27 10.02 12.81
C HIS A 301 5.41 11.16 13.37
N LYS A 302 4.11 11.22 13.02
CA LYS A 302 3.17 12.23 13.52
C LYS A 302 3.06 12.26 15.06
N VAL A 303 3.31 11.14 15.74
CA VAL A 303 3.28 11.06 17.22
C VAL A 303 4.56 11.66 17.86
N PHE A 304 5.72 11.53 17.22
CA PHE A 304 7.02 11.91 17.79
C PHE A 304 7.67 13.18 17.18
N ASP A 305 7.24 13.61 15.99
CA ASP A 305 7.71 14.84 15.33
C ASP A 305 6.88 16.06 15.73
N ASN A 306 7.01 16.45 17.00
CA ASN A 306 6.48 17.69 17.58
C ASN A 306 7.34 18.10 18.78
N ASP A 307 7.17 19.34 19.25
CA ASP A 307 7.92 19.96 20.34
C ASP A 307 7.39 19.63 21.75
N LYS A 308 6.25 18.92 21.85
CA LYS A 308 5.55 18.64 23.11
C LYS A 308 6.07 17.35 23.78
N PHE A 309 7.38 17.24 23.98
CA PHE A 309 8.06 15.99 24.36
C PHE A 309 7.51 15.27 25.61
N GLU A 310 7.06 15.99 26.64
CA GLU A 310 6.43 15.37 27.83
C GLU A 310 5.02 14.79 27.57
N ALA A 311 4.35 15.26 26.51
CA ALA A 311 3.05 14.78 26.05
C ALA A 311 3.18 13.77 24.89
N GLN A 312 4.36 13.16 24.73
CA GLN A 312 4.61 12.05 23.81
C GLN A 312 4.73 10.71 24.57
N PRO A 313 4.64 9.56 23.87
CA PRO A 313 4.93 8.27 24.47
C PRO A 313 6.34 8.18 25.08
N LYS A 314 6.47 7.40 26.16
CA LYS A 314 7.75 6.94 26.73
C LYS A 314 8.06 5.49 26.34
N PHE A 315 7.06 4.77 25.83
CA PHE A 315 7.16 3.40 25.36
C PHE A 315 6.56 3.25 23.95
N VAL A 316 7.13 2.36 23.14
CA VAL A 316 6.43 1.73 22.02
C VAL A 316 6.28 0.25 22.35
N ILE A 317 5.06 -0.28 22.27
CA ILE A 317 4.75 -1.67 22.62
C ILE A 317 4.31 -2.41 21.37
N ASP A 318 5.18 -3.29 20.87
CA ASP A 318 4.89 -4.16 19.73
C ASP A 318 4.37 -5.51 20.22
N THR A 319 3.16 -5.87 19.80
CA THR A 319 2.50 -7.13 20.19
C THR A 319 2.56 -8.11 19.03
N GLY A 320 3.15 -9.30 19.27
CA GLY A 320 3.63 -10.22 18.24
C GLY A 320 4.93 -9.74 17.62
N CYS A 321 5.89 -9.34 18.45
CA CYS A 321 7.10 -8.64 17.98
C CYS A 321 8.07 -9.50 17.15
N GLY A 322 7.90 -10.83 17.09
CA GLY A 322 8.69 -11.71 16.22
C GLY A 322 10.20 -11.62 16.52
N ASP A 323 10.99 -11.15 15.55
CA ASP A 323 12.43 -10.92 15.68
C ASP A 323 12.80 -9.49 16.14
N GLY A 324 11.82 -8.63 16.40
CA GLY A 324 12.00 -7.24 16.80
C GLY A 324 12.31 -6.27 15.65
N HIS A 325 12.24 -6.69 14.38
CA HIS A 325 12.59 -5.83 13.24
C HIS A 325 11.73 -4.55 13.16
N LEU A 326 10.43 -4.64 13.50
CA LEU A 326 9.53 -3.48 13.55
C LEU A 326 9.96 -2.48 14.64
N LEU A 327 10.25 -2.95 15.86
CA LEU A 327 10.76 -2.12 16.97
C LEU A 327 12.10 -1.45 16.63
N HIS A 328 13.04 -2.19 16.03
CA HIS A 328 14.31 -1.65 15.57
C HIS A 328 14.10 -0.53 14.55
N THR A 329 13.20 -0.76 13.59
CA THR A 329 12.86 0.18 12.52
C THR A 329 12.19 1.45 13.07
N ILE A 330 11.23 1.30 14.01
CA ILE A 330 10.58 2.42 14.70
C ILE A 330 11.58 3.25 15.51
N TYR A 331 12.41 2.62 16.34
CA TYR A 331 13.39 3.36 17.16
C TYR A 331 14.37 4.14 16.29
N THR A 332 14.88 3.51 15.23
CA THR A 332 15.79 4.13 14.26
C THR A 332 15.12 5.33 13.58
N HIS A 333 13.87 5.19 13.11
CA HIS A 333 13.12 6.29 12.52
C HIS A 333 12.90 7.44 13.51
N VAL A 334 12.49 7.17 14.75
CA VAL A 334 12.28 8.22 15.76
C VAL A 334 13.59 8.93 16.08
N ARG A 335 14.69 8.19 16.27
CA ARG A 335 16.04 8.73 16.52
C ARG A 335 16.54 9.65 15.39
N ASP A 336 16.40 9.19 14.14
CA ASP A 336 17.08 9.83 13.00
C ASP A 336 16.20 10.84 12.24
N ARG A 337 14.87 10.76 12.38
CA ARG A 337 13.91 11.49 11.53
C ARG A 337 12.85 12.31 12.27
N THR A 338 12.89 12.42 13.60
CA THR A 338 11.89 13.21 14.36
C THR A 338 12.51 14.20 15.35
N ALA A 339 11.73 15.20 15.75
CA ALA A 339 12.06 16.15 16.81
C ALA A 339 12.44 15.44 18.12
N ARG A 340 11.74 14.35 18.49
CA ARG A 340 12.05 13.54 19.67
C ARG A 340 13.46 12.94 19.62
N GLY A 341 13.93 12.54 18.44
CA GLY A 341 15.27 11.99 18.24
C GLY A 341 16.40 12.91 18.72
N LYS A 342 16.19 14.23 18.61
CA LYS A 342 17.14 15.28 19.02
C LYS A 342 17.27 15.45 20.54
N VAL A 343 16.37 14.84 21.33
CA VAL A 343 16.25 15.02 22.78
C VAL A 343 16.05 13.69 23.53
N LEU A 344 16.54 12.57 22.98
CA LEU A 344 16.40 11.25 23.59
C LEU A 344 17.16 11.08 24.93
N GLU A 345 18.14 11.93 25.23
CA GLU A 345 18.83 11.93 26.53
C GLU A 345 17.91 12.44 27.65
N ASP A 346 17.23 13.58 27.43
CA ASP A 346 16.29 14.17 28.39
C ASP A 346 14.93 13.45 28.40
N HIS A 347 14.47 13.02 27.23
CA HIS A 347 13.19 12.34 27.03
C HIS A 347 13.40 10.93 26.43
N PRO A 348 13.89 9.96 27.21
CA PRO A 348 14.17 8.62 26.71
C PRO A 348 12.93 7.91 26.16
N LEU A 349 13.16 7.02 25.19
CA LEU A 349 12.16 6.16 24.57
C LEU A 349 12.59 4.70 24.71
N THR A 350 11.70 3.83 25.19
CA THR A 350 11.98 2.39 25.37
C THR A 350 11.10 1.54 24.45
N MET A 351 11.72 0.62 23.70
CA MET A 351 11.03 -0.37 22.88
C MET A 351 10.58 -1.57 23.73
N ILE A 352 9.35 -2.03 23.59
CA ILE A 352 8.81 -3.15 24.36
C ILE A 352 8.32 -4.23 23.40
N GLY A 353 9.06 -5.34 23.34
CA GLY A 353 8.65 -6.53 22.59
C GLY A 353 7.72 -7.40 23.43
N VAL A 354 6.56 -7.75 22.87
CA VAL A 354 5.60 -8.65 23.48
C VAL A 354 5.33 -9.81 22.54
N ASP A 355 5.58 -11.03 23.00
CA ASP A 355 5.28 -12.26 22.24
C ASP A 355 4.96 -13.42 23.18
N PHE A 356 4.09 -14.33 22.77
CA PHE A 356 3.74 -15.53 23.53
C PHE A 356 4.79 -16.63 23.31
N ASN A 357 5.44 -16.67 22.15
CA ASN A 357 6.50 -17.61 21.80
C ASN A 357 7.84 -17.18 22.42
N GLU A 358 8.56 -18.12 23.03
CA GLU A 358 9.86 -17.83 23.67
C GLU A 358 10.99 -17.59 22.67
N LYS A 359 11.01 -18.32 21.56
CA LYS A 359 12.03 -18.20 20.50
C LYS A 359 11.96 -16.80 19.87
N SER A 360 10.76 -16.28 19.61
CA SER A 360 10.53 -14.87 19.19
C SER A 360 11.07 -13.87 20.23
N ARG A 361 10.72 -14.04 21.52
CA ARG A 361 11.20 -13.13 22.57
C ARG A 361 12.73 -13.08 22.66
N VAL A 362 13.40 -14.23 22.54
CA VAL A 362 14.87 -14.31 22.53
C VAL A 362 15.45 -13.63 21.29
N ALA A 363 14.89 -13.89 20.09
CA ALA A 363 15.32 -13.23 18.85
C ALA A 363 15.19 -11.70 18.93
N THR A 364 14.03 -11.20 19.41
CA THR A 364 13.78 -9.78 19.66
C THR A 364 14.82 -9.18 20.62
N ALA A 365 15.13 -9.85 21.74
CA ALA A 365 16.10 -9.35 22.70
C ALA A 365 17.51 -9.24 22.08
N CYS A 366 17.98 -10.31 21.44
CA CYS A 366 19.28 -10.34 20.77
C CYS A 366 19.41 -9.24 19.70
N ASN A 367 18.37 -9.07 18.87
CA ASN A 367 18.36 -8.07 17.81
C ASN A 367 18.43 -6.63 18.36
N LEU A 368 17.60 -6.30 19.37
CA LEU A 368 17.59 -4.96 19.95
C LEU A 368 18.85 -4.68 20.79
N GLU A 369 19.43 -5.68 21.45
CA GLU A 369 20.71 -5.57 22.17
C GLU A 369 21.89 -5.35 21.22
N GLN A 370 21.96 -6.11 20.11
CA GLN A 370 22.98 -5.94 19.07
C GLN A 370 23.00 -4.51 18.49
N HIS A 371 21.84 -3.86 18.38
CA HIS A 371 21.69 -2.49 17.90
C HIS A 371 21.72 -1.43 19.02
N SER A 372 22.03 -1.82 20.27
CA SER A 372 22.09 -0.92 21.44
C SER A 372 20.81 -0.11 21.70
N ILE A 373 19.65 -0.69 21.40
CA ILE A 373 18.34 -0.04 21.56
C ILE A 373 17.85 -0.24 23.01
N PRO A 374 17.42 0.83 23.72
CA PRO A 374 16.79 0.69 25.03
C PRO A 374 15.49 -0.11 24.93
N HIS A 375 15.46 -1.31 25.50
CA HIS A 375 14.33 -2.21 25.32
C HIS A 375 13.98 -3.06 26.55
N ARG A 376 12.81 -3.72 26.49
CA ARG A 376 12.41 -4.85 27.35
C ARG A 376 11.63 -5.85 26.52
N VAL A 377 11.72 -7.14 26.86
CA VAL A 377 10.89 -8.18 26.25
C VAL A 377 10.02 -8.86 27.31
N ILE A 378 8.74 -9.10 26.99
CA ILE A 378 7.70 -9.53 27.92
C ILE A 378 6.85 -10.63 27.26
N ALA A 379 6.46 -11.65 28.02
CA ALA A 379 5.50 -12.65 27.54
C ALA A 379 4.08 -12.07 27.54
N GLY A 380 3.34 -12.19 26.43
CA GLY A 380 1.96 -11.71 26.31
C GLY A 380 1.26 -12.26 25.06
N ASP A 381 -0.07 -12.19 25.06
CA ASP A 381 -0.96 -12.83 24.09
C ASP A 381 -1.95 -11.79 23.55
N ILE A 382 -2.06 -11.65 22.22
CA ILE A 382 -2.94 -10.67 21.56
C ILE A 382 -4.41 -10.87 21.94
N GLY A 383 -4.86 -12.10 22.21
CA GLY A 383 -6.21 -12.41 22.66
C GLY A 383 -6.48 -12.05 24.11
N LYS A 384 -5.45 -11.70 24.91
CA LYS A 384 -5.55 -11.46 26.36
C LYS A 384 -4.97 -10.09 26.78
N PRO A 385 -5.40 -8.97 26.16
CA PRO A 385 -4.75 -7.68 26.36
C PRO A 385 -4.87 -7.16 27.81
N ALA A 386 -5.93 -7.47 28.56
CA ALA A 386 -6.04 -7.13 29.99
C ALA A 386 -4.97 -7.81 30.86
N ALA A 387 -4.59 -9.05 30.54
CA ALA A 387 -3.49 -9.76 31.21
C ALA A 387 -2.13 -9.13 30.85
N LEU A 388 -1.95 -8.77 29.57
CA LEU A 388 -0.79 -8.04 29.08
C LEU A 388 -0.61 -6.68 29.80
N MET A 389 -1.66 -5.85 29.89
CA MET A 389 -1.58 -4.57 30.62
C MET A 389 -1.22 -4.75 32.10
N THR A 390 -1.64 -5.87 32.71
CA THR A 390 -1.25 -6.23 34.08
C THR A 390 0.23 -6.61 34.17
N GLN A 391 0.76 -7.37 33.21
CA GLN A 391 2.17 -7.73 33.14
C GLN A 391 3.08 -6.52 32.85
N LEU A 392 2.67 -5.63 31.94
CA LEU A 392 3.36 -4.37 31.63
C LEU A 392 3.53 -3.51 32.90
N LYS A 393 2.44 -3.28 33.63
CA LYS A 393 2.47 -2.53 34.91
C LYS A 393 3.39 -3.19 35.94
N ARG A 394 3.35 -4.52 36.09
CA ARG A 394 4.30 -5.27 36.96
C ARG A 394 5.76 -5.11 36.53
N LYS A 395 6.03 -4.98 35.22
CA LYS A 395 7.36 -4.74 34.64
C LYS A 395 7.73 -3.25 34.55
N LYS A 396 7.02 -2.37 35.27
CA LYS A 396 7.24 -0.91 35.27
C LYS A 396 7.20 -0.30 33.87
N VAL A 397 6.27 -0.77 33.04
CA VAL A 397 5.86 -0.15 31.78
C VAL A 397 4.45 0.38 32.01
N ASP A 398 4.23 1.66 31.76
CA ASP A 398 2.92 2.31 31.92
C ASP A 398 2.22 2.33 30.56
N PRO A 399 1.15 1.54 30.32
CA PRO A 399 0.46 1.49 29.03
C PRO A 399 -0.14 2.84 28.63
N ASN A 400 -0.50 3.68 29.60
CA ASN A 400 -1.02 5.02 29.36
C ASN A 400 0.06 5.97 28.82
N LYS A 401 1.35 5.57 28.90
CA LYS A 401 2.49 6.28 28.31
C LYS A 401 3.08 5.53 27.10
N ALA A 402 2.30 4.64 26.50
CA ALA A 402 2.70 3.84 25.36
C ALA A 402 1.92 4.20 24.09
N LEU A 403 2.62 4.17 22.96
CA LEU A 403 2.02 3.90 21.66
C LEU A 403 2.06 2.38 21.45
N HIS A 404 0.91 1.78 21.18
CA HIS A 404 0.88 0.38 20.77
C HIS A 404 1.10 0.27 19.26
N VAL A 405 1.83 -0.77 18.85
CA VAL A 405 1.99 -1.16 17.45
C VAL A 405 1.79 -2.67 17.30
N ARG A 406 1.44 -3.10 16.09
CA ARG A 406 1.57 -4.48 15.60
C ARG A 406 1.39 -4.53 14.09
N SER A 407 1.89 -5.57 13.45
CA SER A 407 1.70 -5.81 12.02
C SER A 407 1.24 -7.24 11.76
N PHE A 408 0.08 -7.39 11.09
CA PHE A 408 -0.45 -8.65 10.57
C PHE A 408 -0.66 -9.71 11.67
N LEU A 409 -1.59 -9.49 12.61
CA LEU A 409 -1.73 -10.34 13.80
C LEU A 409 -3.15 -10.52 14.37
N ASP A 410 -4.10 -9.61 14.12
CA ASP A 410 -5.48 -9.78 14.57
C ASP A 410 -6.21 -10.89 13.80
N HIS A 411 -5.75 -11.20 12.58
CA HIS A 411 -6.17 -12.38 11.83
C HIS A 411 -5.58 -13.68 12.43
N ASP A 412 -4.31 -13.69 12.82
CA ASP A 412 -3.61 -14.84 13.44
C ASP A 412 -3.77 -14.89 14.98
N ARG A 413 -4.85 -14.29 15.51
CA ARG A 413 -5.15 -14.33 16.94
C ARG A 413 -5.61 -15.74 17.36
N PRO A 414 -5.30 -16.19 18.59
CA PRO A 414 -5.95 -17.39 19.15
C PRO A 414 -7.48 -17.25 19.14
N TYR A 415 -8.19 -18.22 18.55
CA TYR A 415 -9.64 -18.18 18.46
C TYR A 415 -10.28 -18.21 19.84
N ILE A 416 -11.22 -17.28 20.05
CA ILE A 416 -12.04 -17.18 21.24
C ILE A 416 -13.46 -16.97 20.73
N ALA A 417 -14.32 -17.96 20.97
CA ALA A 417 -15.74 -17.90 20.66
C ALA A 417 -16.41 -16.71 21.37
N ALA A 418 -17.41 -16.13 20.72
CA ALA A 418 -18.19 -15.05 21.28
C ALA A 418 -19.00 -15.53 22.49
N LYS A 419 -19.19 -14.64 23.47
CA LYS A 419 -20.07 -14.87 24.62
C LYS A 419 -21.50 -14.44 24.31
N ALA A 420 -21.66 -13.44 23.46
CA ALA A 420 -22.95 -12.91 23.04
C ALA A 420 -23.19 -13.21 21.55
N PRO A 421 -24.10 -14.16 21.21
CA PRO A 421 -24.45 -14.41 19.82
C PRO A 421 -25.23 -13.23 19.23
N ILE A 422 -24.99 -12.94 17.95
CA ILE A 422 -25.72 -11.90 17.21
C ILE A 422 -27.14 -12.43 16.89
N PRO A 423 -28.22 -11.69 17.21
CA PRO A 423 -29.57 -12.13 16.88
C PRO A 423 -29.78 -12.21 15.36
N GLU A 424 -30.25 -13.35 14.84
CA GLU A 424 -30.37 -13.63 13.39
C GLU A 424 -31.21 -12.58 12.62
N ASN A 425 -32.21 -11.98 13.26
CA ASN A 425 -33.11 -10.99 12.66
C ASN A 425 -32.66 -9.52 12.89
N SER A 426 -31.41 -9.30 13.28
CA SER A 426 -30.84 -7.96 13.51
C SER A 426 -30.22 -7.35 12.24
N ALA A 427 -30.11 -6.03 12.19
CA ALA A 427 -29.34 -5.32 11.17
C ALA A 427 -27.86 -5.78 11.19
N THR A 428 -27.33 -6.04 12.39
CA THR A 428 -25.99 -6.58 12.59
C THR A 428 -25.81 -7.97 11.94
N ALA A 429 -26.79 -8.87 12.06
CA ALA A 429 -26.75 -10.17 11.37
C ALA A 429 -26.85 -10.02 9.85
N ALA A 430 -27.74 -9.15 9.36
CA ALA A 430 -27.87 -8.88 7.93
C ALA A 430 -26.57 -8.34 7.33
N PHE A 431 -25.83 -7.50 8.04
CA PHE A 431 -24.52 -6.99 7.63
C PHE A 431 -23.45 -8.10 7.62
N ALA A 432 -23.30 -8.83 8.71
CA ALA A 432 -22.29 -9.88 8.81
C ALA A 432 -22.51 -11.01 7.77
N LEU A 433 -23.77 -11.37 7.49
CA LEU A 433 -24.10 -12.33 6.43
C LEU A 433 -23.85 -11.76 5.03
N ALA A 434 -24.09 -10.48 4.78
CA ALA A 434 -23.82 -9.87 3.48
C ALA A 434 -22.31 -9.74 3.19
N GLU A 435 -21.50 -9.43 4.20
CA GLU A 435 -20.05 -9.21 4.07
C GLU A 435 -19.21 -10.49 4.11
N LEU A 436 -19.68 -11.53 4.80
CA LEU A 436 -18.88 -12.73 5.12
C LEU A 436 -19.52 -14.04 4.63
N ALA A 437 -20.48 -13.99 3.69
CA ALA A 437 -21.24 -15.15 3.20
C ALA A 437 -20.36 -16.33 2.73
N ASP A 438 -19.23 -16.03 2.08
CA ASP A 438 -18.30 -17.00 1.50
C ASP A 438 -16.94 -17.04 2.23
N PHE A 439 -16.88 -16.51 3.46
CA PHE A 439 -15.68 -16.50 4.29
C PHE A 439 -15.66 -17.77 5.15
N VAL A 440 -14.68 -18.64 4.90
CA VAL A 440 -14.58 -19.96 5.53
C VAL A 440 -13.32 -20.05 6.39
N HIS A 441 -13.53 -20.14 7.70
CA HIS A 441 -12.47 -20.25 8.70
C HIS A 441 -12.77 -21.42 9.64
N LEU A 442 -11.72 -22.02 10.20
CA LEU A 442 -11.82 -23.25 10.98
C LEU A 442 -11.55 -23.01 12.46
N ASP A 443 -12.32 -23.67 13.33
CA ASP A 443 -12.04 -23.72 14.75
C ASP A 443 -10.91 -24.72 15.08
N LYS A 444 -10.66 -24.94 16.38
CA LYS A 444 -9.58 -25.83 16.82
C LYS A 444 -9.86 -27.32 16.54
N GLU A 445 -11.11 -27.71 16.33
CA GLU A 445 -11.54 -29.04 15.90
C GLU A 445 -11.52 -29.20 14.37
N GLY A 446 -11.32 -28.10 13.62
CA GLY A 446 -11.39 -28.09 12.16
C GLY A 446 -12.81 -28.02 11.60
N ALA A 447 -13.78 -27.63 12.42
CA ALA A 447 -15.15 -27.35 11.99
C ALA A 447 -15.27 -25.90 11.48
N PRO A 448 -16.19 -25.61 10.54
CA PRO A 448 -16.34 -24.27 9.98
C PRO A 448 -17.00 -23.33 11.00
N ILE A 449 -16.40 -22.16 11.22
CA ILE A 449 -16.95 -21.11 12.08
C ILE A 449 -18.04 -20.35 11.31
N PRO A 450 -19.28 -20.24 11.82
CA PRO A 450 -20.35 -19.49 11.16
C PRO A 450 -20.01 -17.99 11.02
N PRO A 451 -20.44 -17.30 9.93
CA PRO A 451 -20.13 -15.88 9.70
C PRO A 451 -20.53 -14.94 10.86
N LEU A 452 -21.68 -15.18 11.49
CA LEU A 452 -22.15 -14.41 12.65
C LEU A 452 -21.24 -14.57 13.87
N GLU A 453 -20.77 -15.79 14.11
CA GLU A 453 -19.88 -16.12 15.23
C GLU A 453 -18.48 -15.55 15.00
N LEU A 454 -17.97 -15.62 13.77
CA LEU A 454 -16.70 -15.02 13.37
C LEU A 454 -16.70 -13.49 13.58
N PHE A 455 -17.77 -12.82 13.15
CA PHE A 455 -17.93 -11.38 13.33
C PHE A 455 -18.07 -10.99 14.81
N ALA A 456 -18.87 -11.72 15.58
CA ALA A 456 -19.03 -11.51 17.03
C ALA A 456 -17.70 -11.70 17.79
N SER A 457 -16.93 -12.75 17.47
CA SER A 457 -15.59 -13.00 18.02
C SER A 457 -14.63 -11.83 17.75
N LEU A 458 -14.68 -11.25 16.54
CA LEU A 458 -13.86 -10.10 16.18
C LEU A 458 -14.29 -8.82 16.92
N VAL A 459 -15.59 -8.55 17.04
CA VAL A 459 -16.11 -7.40 17.84
C VAL A 459 -15.69 -7.53 19.30
N GLU A 460 -15.85 -8.70 19.92
CA GLU A 460 -15.41 -8.95 21.31
C GLU A 460 -13.88 -8.87 21.48
N HIS A 461 -13.11 -9.21 20.43
CA HIS A 461 -11.66 -9.02 20.41
C HIS A 461 -11.25 -7.56 20.35
N MET A 462 -11.86 -6.77 19.47
CA MET A 462 -11.62 -5.34 19.37
C MET A 462 -12.08 -4.59 20.63
N ALA A 463 -13.18 -5.01 21.26
CA ALA A 463 -13.65 -4.44 22.54
C ALA A 463 -12.64 -4.66 23.69
N ARG A 464 -12.08 -5.88 23.80
CA ARG A 464 -10.99 -6.17 24.74
C ARG A 464 -9.76 -5.27 24.53
N TRP A 465 -9.45 -4.94 23.28
CA TRP A 465 -8.37 -4.01 22.94
C TRP A 465 -8.73 -2.56 23.21
N ALA A 466 -9.97 -2.12 22.96
CA ALA A 466 -10.45 -0.79 23.33
C ALA A 466 -10.31 -0.55 24.85
N ASP A 467 -10.70 -1.53 25.67
CA ASP A 467 -10.50 -1.48 27.12
C ASP A 467 -9.04 -1.40 27.53
N ALA A 468 -8.17 -2.17 26.87
CA ALA A 468 -6.75 -2.15 27.17
C ALA A 468 -6.02 -0.87 26.71
N LEU A 469 -6.53 -0.19 25.68
CA LEU A 469 -5.97 1.05 25.12
C LEU A 469 -6.45 2.33 25.83
N GLN A 470 -7.27 2.23 26.88
CA GLN A 470 -7.85 3.39 27.56
C GLN A 470 -6.77 4.32 28.16
N GLY A 471 -6.68 5.54 27.61
CA GLY A 471 -5.70 6.54 28.04
C GLY A 471 -4.27 6.29 27.53
N SER A 472 -4.08 5.39 26.56
CA SER A 472 -2.83 5.25 25.79
C SER A 472 -2.81 6.20 24.58
N TYR A 473 -1.72 6.19 23.81
CA TYR A 473 -1.62 6.90 22.53
C TYR A 473 -2.27 6.15 21.36
N GLY A 474 -3.07 5.12 21.65
CA GLY A 474 -3.72 4.28 20.65
C GLY A 474 -2.79 3.22 20.06
N LEU A 475 -3.17 2.74 18.88
CA LEU A 475 -2.62 1.58 18.19
C LEU A 475 -2.34 1.92 16.72
N CYS A 476 -1.07 1.97 16.30
CA CYS A 476 -0.73 1.94 14.87
C CYS A 476 -0.70 0.48 14.41
N MET A 477 -1.42 0.14 13.34
CA MET A 477 -1.46 -1.25 12.87
C MET A 477 -1.48 -1.37 11.36
N LEU A 478 -0.79 -2.40 10.89
CA LEU A 478 -0.95 -3.02 9.58
C LEU A 478 -1.76 -4.31 9.77
N GLU A 479 -2.73 -4.56 8.89
CA GLU A 479 -3.49 -5.81 8.91
C GLU A 479 -3.88 -6.29 7.50
N VAL A 480 -3.99 -7.61 7.32
CA VAL A 480 -4.39 -8.26 6.06
C VAL A 480 -5.87 -8.62 6.08
N MET A 481 -6.52 -8.49 4.92
CA MET A 481 -7.95 -8.64 4.71
C MET A 481 -8.21 -9.72 3.66
N GLN A 482 -9.33 -10.43 3.79
CA GLN A 482 -9.79 -11.40 2.80
C GLN A 482 -10.81 -10.76 1.85
N LEU A 483 -10.89 -11.28 0.63
CA LEU A 483 -11.86 -10.83 -0.39
C LEU A 483 -12.98 -11.84 -0.54
N ASP A 484 -14.13 -11.40 -1.04
CA ASP A 484 -15.18 -12.30 -1.52
C ASP A 484 -14.73 -13.06 -2.79
N VAL A 485 -15.44 -14.13 -3.13
CA VAL A 485 -15.23 -14.93 -4.35
C VAL A 485 -15.41 -14.09 -5.62
N PRO A 486 -16.44 -13.23 -5.77
CA PRO A 486 -16.59 -12.35 -6.94
C PRO A 486 -15.38 -11.44 -7.20
N THR A 487 -14.83 -10.79 -6.17
CA THR A 487 -13.67 -9.90 -6.30
C THR A 487 -12.39 -10.70 -6.53
N THR A 488 -12.24 -11.84 -5.85
CA THR A 488 -11.11 -12.77 -6.08
C THR A 488 -11.08 -13.27 -7.52
N LYS A 489 -12.21 -13.71 -8.06
CA LYS A 489 -12.37 -14.15 -9.46
C LYS A 489 -12.09 -13.02 -10.45
N ARG A 490 -12.52 -11.78 -10.15
CA ARG A 490 -12.27 -10.58 -10.97
C ARG A 490 -10.80 -10.18 -11.06
N PHE A 491 -10.02 -10.41 -10.00
CA PHE A 491 -8.61 -9.99 -9.91
C PHE A 491 -7.62 -11.15 -9.75
N MET A 492 -8.00 -12.36 -10.17
CA MET A 492 -7.21 -13.59 -10.05
C MET A 492 -5.75 -13.46 -10.55
N ASN A 493 -5.55 -12.71 -11.65
CA ASN A 493 -4.22 -12.52 -12.26
C ASN A 493 -3.43 -11.34 -11.66
N ASP A 494 -4.09 -10.45 -10.91
CA ASP A 494 -3.53 -9.22 -10.34
C ASP A 494 -3.25 -9.36 -8.82
N CYS A 495 -3.71 -10.44 -8.19
CA CYS A 495 -3.85 -10.52 -6.73
C CYS A 495 -3.44 -11.88 -6.14
N VAL A 496 -2.87 -11.84 -4.94
CA VAL A 496 -2.45 -13.02 -4.16
C VAL A 496 -3.59 -13.70 -3.39
N SER A 497 -4.77 -13.08 -3.30
CA SER A 497 -5.86 -13.53 -2.41
C SER A 497 -6.19 -15.01 -2.53
N PHE A 498 -6.30 -15.52 -3.75
CA PHE A 498 -6.83 -16.86 -3.98
C PHE A 498 -6.02 -17.96 -3.26
N HIS A 499 -4.70 -18.02 -3.43
CA HIS A 499 -3.88 -18.96 -2.67
C HIS A 499 -3.78 -18.58 -1.19
N PHE A 500 -3.67 -17.28 -0.89
CA PHE A 500 -3.46 -16.81 0.47
C PHE A 500 -4.64 -17.17 1.39
N ASP A 501 -5.87 -16.94 0.93
CA ASP A 501 -7.09 -17.27 1.66
C ASP A 501 -7.23 -18.78 1.91
N ILE A 502 -6.81 -19.63 0.96
CA ILE A 502 -6.86 -21.09 1.12
C ILE A 502 -5.91 -21.54 2.22
N VAL A 503 -4.63 -21.15 2.16
CA VAL A 503 -3.67 -21.58 3.20
C VAL A 503 -4.02 -21.01 4.56
N GLN A 504 -4.50 -19.77 4.63
CA GLN A 504 -4.90 -19.12 5.88
C GLN A 504 -6.17 -19.71 6.51
N GLY A 505 -7.19 -20.02 5.69
CA GLY A 505 -8.39 -20.70 6.18
C GLY A 505 -8.06 -22.08 6.75
N LEU A 506 -7.20 -22.84 6.07
CA LEU A 506 -6.73 -24.15 6.52
C LEU A 506 -5.81 -24.04 7.75
N SER A 507 -4.97 -23.01 7.82
CA SER A 507 -4.07 -22.75 8.96
C SER A 507 -4.74 -22.01 10.13
N ARG A 508 -6.07 -21.90 10.11
CA ARG A 508 -6.91 -21.39 11.22
C ARG A 508 -6.63 -19.93 11.55
N GLN A 509 -6.56 -19.12 10.51
CA GLN A 509 -6.40 -17.67 10.59
C GLN A 509 -7.69 -16.97 10.13
N TYR A 510 -8.06 -15.88 10.82
CA TYR A 510 -9.41 -15.32 10.87
C TYR A 510 -9.48 -13.95 10.17
N MET A 511 -9.06 -13.90 8.91
CA MET A 511 -9.23 -12.71 8.05
C MET A 511 -10.72 -12.39 7.82
N VAL A 512 -11.04 -11.12 7.62
CA VAL A 512 -12.40 -10.64 7.26
C VAL A 512 -12.33 -9.60 6.14
N SER A 513 -13.48 -9.16 5.63
CA SER A 513 -13.52 -8.02 4.70
C SER A 513 -13.02 -6.75 5.41
N ALA A 514 -12.40 -5.83 4.67
CA ALA A 514 -11.93 -4.56 5.23
C ALA A 514 -13.07 -3.71 5.83
N VAL A 515 -14.26 -3.82 5.25
CA VAL A 515 -15.51 -3.19 5.72
C VAL A 515 -15.95 -3.81 7.05
N SER A 516 -15.94 -5.14 7.17
CA SER A 516 -16.20 -5.85 8.43
C SER A 516 -15.18 -5.51 9.52
N PHE A 517 -13.89 -5.43 9.16
CA PHE A 517 -12.84 -5.04 10.10
C PHE A 517 -13.09 -3.64 10.66
N ALA A 518 -13.29 -2.64 9.80
CA ALA A 518 -13.59 -1.27 10.20
C ALA A 518 -14.88 -1.15 11.03
N MET A 519 -15.92 -1.92 10.69
CA MET A 519 -17.15 -2.01 11.49
C MET A 519 -16.88 -2.58 12.89
N SER A 520 -16.11 -3.67 12.99
CA SER A 520 -15.78 -4.27 14.29
C SER A 520 -15.01 -3.32 15.21
N CYS A 521 -14.11 -2.50 14.66
CA CYS A 521 -13.41 -1.46 15.41
C CYS A 521 -14.39 -0.38 15.90
N ALA A 522 -15.28 0.11 15.03
CA ALA A 522 -16.25 1.15 15.37
C ALA A 522 -17.27 0.70 16.44
N MET A 523 -17.72 -0.55 16.36
CA MET A 523 -18.58 -1.19 17.37
C MET A 523 -17.86 -1.41 18.70
N ALA A 524 -16.54 -1.52 18.70
CA ALA A 524 -15.68 -1.56 19.89
C ALA A 524 -15.28 -0.17 20.41
N GLY A 525 -15.64 0.92 19.72
CA GLY A 525 -15.26 2.28 20.09
C GLY A 525 -13.82 2.67 19.68
N LEU A 526 -13.22 1.93 18.75
CA LEU A 526 -11.91 2.21 18.14
C LEU A 526 -12.09 2.87 16.78
N PHE A 527 -11.49 4.04 16.60
CA PHE A 527 -11.61 4.84 15.37
C PHE A 527 -10.24 5.34 14.91
N PRO A 528 -10.01 5.50 13.60
CA PRO A 528 -8.82 6.19 13.10
C PRO A 528 -8.69 7.59 13.71
N THR A 529 -7.45 8.04 13.97
CA THR A 529 -7.16 9.42 14.38
C THR A 529 -7.63 10.43 13.32
N ASP A 530 -7.49 10.08 12.04
CA ASP A 530 -8.19 10.68 10.92
C ASP A 530 -8.55 9.61 9.88
N PHE A 531 -9.83 9.53 9.53
CA PHE A 531 -10.39 8.61 8.54
C PHE A 531 -9.76 8.78 7.14
N LYS A 532 -9.26 9.97 6.78
CA LYS A 532 -8.58 10.19 5.49
C LYS A 532 -7.20 9.54 5.44
N THR A 533 -6.51 9.44 6.58
CA THR A 533 -5.16 8.86 6.67
C THR A 533 -5.12 7.33 6.63
N VAL A 534 -6.28 6.66 6.69
CA VAL A 534 -6.34 5.19 6.54
C VAL A 534 -5.91 4.79 5.14
N GLN A 535 -4.80 4.06 5.01
CA GLN A 535 -4.35 3.52 3.72
C GLN A 535 -4.95 2.13 3.50
N ALA A 536 -5.36 1.88 2.27
CA ALA A 536 -5.94 0.62 1.82
C ALA A 536 -5.20 0.17 0.55
N TYR A 537 -4.74 -1.07 0.51
CA TYR A 537 -3.89 -1.57 -0.57
C TYR A 537 -4.62 -2.63 -1.41
N PRO A 538 -4.50 -2.60 -2.75
CA PRO A 538 -3.76 -1.63 -3.55
C PRO A 538 -4.43 -0.24 -3.57
N GLU A 539 -3.62 0.81 -3.57
CA GLU A 539 -4.06 2.21 -3.43
C GLU A 539 -5.07 2.66 -4.50
N GLN A 540 -5.14 1.96 -5.63
CA GLN A 540 -6.10 2.19 -6.72
C GLN A 540 -7.57 1.97 -6.32
N GLY A 541 -7.88 1.60 -5.08
CA GLY A 541 -9.24 1.53 -4.54
C GLY A 541 -10.16 0.44 -5.14
N ARG A 542 -9.59 -0.44 -6.00
CA ARG A 542 -10.30 -1.53 -6.69
C ARG A 542 -10.78 -2.63 -5.75
N TYR A 543 -10.07 -2.83 -4.64
CA TYR A 543 -10.34 -3.73 -3.53
C TYR A 543 -9.38 -3.39 -2.38
N CYS A 544 -9.61 -3.93 -1.17
CA CYS A 544 -8.72 -3.74 -0.03
C CYS A 544 -8.23 -5.11 0.49
N ARG A 545 -6.92 -5.36 0.40
CA ARG A 545 -6.22 -6.54 0.91
C ARG A 545 -5.37 -6.29 2.13
N MET A 546 -4.90 -5.06 2.31
CA MET A 546 -4.14 -4.66 3.50
C MET A 546 -4.63 -3.28 3.93
N LEU A 547 -4.60 -3.02 5.24
CA LEU A 547 -5.08 -1.79 5.86
C LEU A 547 -3.97 -1.26 6.78
N ASN A 548 -3.60 0.01 6.64
CA ASN A 548 -2.74 0.72 7.59
C ASN A 548 -3.55 1.85 8.25
N GLN A 549 -3.50 1.92 9.58
CA GLN A 549 -4.25 2.93 10.34
C GLN A 549 -3.69 3.13 11.75
N HIS A 550 -3.95 4.32 12.32
CA HIS A 550 -3.74 4.63 13.72
C HIS A 550 -5.09 4.73 14.45
N LEU A 551 -5.45 3.69 15.19
CA LEU A 551 -6.69 3.62 15.96
C LEU A 551 -6.54 4.24 17.36
N VAL A 552 -7.55 4.98 17.79
CA VAL A 552 -7.71 5.52 19.15
C VAL A 552 -9.10 5.19 19.69
N ARG A 553 -9.21 5.05 21.02
CA ARG A 553 -10.51 4.87 21.67
C ARG A 553 -11.26 6.19 21.78
N LYS A 554 -12.54 6.17 21.40
CA LYS A 554 -13.51 7.25 21.64
C LYS A 554 -14.46 6.89 22.80
N PRO A 555 -15.15 7.87 23.43
CA PRO A 555 -16.13 7.62 24.49
C PRO A 555 -17.53 7.22 23.96
N TYR A 556 -17.61 6.70 22.74
CA TYR A 556 -18.81 6.23 22.07
C TYR A 556 -18.46 5.07 21.13
N VAL A 557 -19.49 4.33 20.73
CA VAL A 557 -19.40 3.36 19.64
C VAL A 557 -20.24 3.85 18.46
N ILE A 558 -19.96 3.32 17.27
CA ILE A 558 -20.87 3.39 16.13
C ILE A 558 -21.26 1.96 15.78
N ARG A 559 -22.56 1.71 15.70
CA ARG A 559 -23.14 0.42 15.35
C ARG A 559 -24.25 0.59 14.31
N LEU A 560 -24.73 -0.52 13.77
CA LEU A 560 -25.90 -0.53 12.90
C LEU A 560 -27.16 -0.14 13.70
N ALA A 561 -28.06 0.57 13.01
CA ALA A 561 -29.33 1.03 13.55
C ALA A 561 -30.35 -0.11 13.50
N GLU A 562 -30.86 -0.51 14.66
CA GLU A 562 -31.80 -1.61 14.81
C GLU A 562 -33.24 -1.08 14.83
N VAL A 563 -34.23 -1.90 14.44
CA VAL A 563 -35.65 -1.49 14.48
C VAL A 563 -36.12 -1.16 15.91
N SER A 564 -35.45 -1.69 16.93
CA SER A 564 -35.66 -1.35 18.35
C SER A 564 -35.21 0.07 18.73
N ASP A 565 -34.33 0.71 17.96
CA ASP A 565 -33.89 2.08 18.23
C ASP A 565 -34.96 3.13 17.86
N LEU A 566 -36.03 2.73 17.15
CA LEU A 566 -37.04 3.64 16.58
C LEU A 566 -37.57 4.73 17.56
N PRO A 567 -37.89 4.46 18.84
CA PRO A 567 -38.31 5.50 19.78
C PRO A 567 -37.23 6.57 20.04
N SER A 568 -35.96 6.16 20.11
CA SER A 568 -34.82 7.07 20.25
C SER A 568 -34.60 7.88 18.97
N LEU A 569 -34.81 7.26 17.81
CA LEU A 569 -34.70 7.91 16.50
C LEU A 569 -35.80 8.95 16.28
N GLU A 570 -37.03 8.68 16.70
CA GLU A 570 -38.12 9.66 16.72
C GLU A 570 -37.75 10.87 17.58
N SER A 571 -37.22 10.66 18.79
CA SER A 571 -36.77 11.75 19.66
C SER A 571 -35.61 12.56 19.05
N LEU A 572 -34.65 11.92 18.39
CA LEU A 572 -33.58 12.61 17.65
C LEU A 572 -34.12 13.44 16.49
N GLU A 573 -35.12 12.94 15.76
CA GLU A 573 -35.75 13.66 14.66
C GLU A 573 -36.50 14.91 15.17
N GLU A 574 -37.17 14.81 16.33
CA GLU A 574 -37.81 15.95 16.99
C GLU A 574 -36.81 17.04 17.43
N LYS A 575 -35.65 16.63 17.96
CA LYS A 575 -34.57 17.52 18.40
C LYS A 575 -33.82 18.17 17.22
N ALA A 576 -33.60 17.44 16.13
CA ALA A 576 -32.77 17.87 15.01
C ALA A 576 -33.52 18.68 13.94
N TRP A 577 -34.83 18.51 13.78
CA TRP A 577 -35.59 19.09 12.67
C TRP A 577 -36.84 19.86 13.09
N ALA A 578 -37.14 20.93 12.36
CA ALA A 578 -38.41 21.65 12.45
C ALA A 578 -39.60 20.73 12.07
N PRO A 579 -40.80 20.92 12.65
CA PRO A 579 -41.92 19.96 12.54
C PRO A 579 -42.26 19.52 11.11
N GLU A 580 -42.27 20.45 10.16
CA GLU A 580 -42.56 20.24 8.74
C GLU A 580 -41.47 19.45 7.98
N LEU A 581 -40.25 19.37 8.53
CA LEU A 581 -39.13 18.66 7.94
C LEU A 581 -38.98 17.22 8.47
N ARG A 582 -39.57 16.87 9.62
CA ARG A 582 -39.37 15.57 10.30
C ARG A 582 -39.87 14.40 9.45
N ALA A 583 -39.05 13.36 9.32
CA ALA A 583 -39.53 12.09 8.80
C ALA A 583 -40.50 11.43 9.80
N LYS A 584 -41.59 10.84 9.29
CA LYS A 584 -42.59 10.14 10.12
C LYS A 584 -42.04 8.79 10.62
N PRO A 585 -42.55 8.23 11.73
CA PRO A 585 -42.13 6.92 12.25
C PRO A 585 -42.12 5.80 11.19
N GLU A 586 -43.09 5.79 10.29
CA GLU A 586 -43.20 4.80 9.20
C GLU A 586 -42.08 4.95 8.16
N VAL A 587 -41.64 6.19 7.90
CA VAL A 587 -40.51 6.49 7.00
C VAL A 587 -39.20 6.08 7.64
N LEU A 588 -39.01 6.40 8.93
CA LEU A 588 -37.83 5.98 9.70
C LEU A 588 -37.72 4.46 9.75
N LYS A 589 -38.80 3.77 10.11
CA LYS A 589 -38.90 2.31 10.09
C LYS A 589 -38.65 1.72 8.69
N GLY A 590 -39.18 2.36 7.65
CA GLY A 590 -38.96 1.97 6.26
C GLY A 590 -37.48 2.01 5.85
N ARG A 591 -36.72 3.04 6.28
CA ARG A 591 -35.26 3.13 6.06
C ARG A 591 -34.53 1.94 6.69
N LEU A 592 -34.83 1.64 7.96
CA LEU A 592 -34.19 0.54 8.71
C LEU A 592 -34.51 -0.83 8.10
N GLN A 593 -35.78 -1.08 7.75
CA GLN A 593 -36.20 -2.39 7.24
C GLN A 593 -35.79 -2.65 5.79
N LYS A 594 -35.69 -1.62 4.94
CA LYS A 594 -35.29 -1.79 3.54
C LYS A 594 -33.77 -1.80 3.37
N ALA A 595 -33.02 -0.98 4.10
CA ALA A 595 -31.57 -0.86 4.00
C ALA A 595 -30.85 -1.18 5.35
N PRO A 596 -31.04 -2.37 5.93
CA PRO A 596 -30.57 -2.67 7.29
C PRO A 596 -29.04 -2.52 7.45
N THR A 597 -28.27 -2.82 6.41
CA THR A 597 -26.79 -2.83 6.45
C THR A 597 -26.14 -1.44 6.32
N GLY A 598 -26.92 -0.38 6.09
CA GLY A 598 -26.38 0.96 5.79
C GLY A 598 -26.76 2.08 6.76
N ASN A 599 -27.58 1.81 7.78
CA ASN A 599 -28.01 2.84 8.73
C ASN A 599 -27.18 2.71 10.01
N PHE A 600 -26.63 3.82 10.50
CA PHE A 600 -25.68 3.83 11.62
C PHE A 600 -26.17 4.72 12.77
N VAL A 601 -26.06 4.24 14.00
CA VAL A 601 -26.25 5.04 15.21
C VAL A 601 -24.96 5.20 15.98
N CYS A 602 -24.79 6.37 16.59
CA CYS A 602 -23.75 6.64 17.58
C CYS A 602 -24.35 6.48 18.98
N GLU A 603 -23.70 5.69 19.83
CA GLU A 603 -24.17 5.35 21.16
C GLU A 603 -23.15 5.77 22.22
N VAL A 604 -23.63 6.47 23.25
CA VAL A 604 -22.87 6.91 24.45
C VAL A 604 -23.55 6.32 25.67
N ASP A 605 -22.82 5.59 26.51
CA ASP A 605 -23.34 4.99 27.76
C ASP A 605 -24.66 4.18 27.59
N GLY A 606 -24.83 3.49 26.46
CA GLY A 606 -26.04 2.73 26.13
C GLY A 606 -27.19 3.55 25.52
N GLN A 607 -27.00 4.84 25.26
CA GLN A 607 -28.01 5.74 24.70
C GLN A 607 -27.63 6.20 23.29
N VAL A 608 -28.58 6.08 22.35
CA VAL A 608 -28.43 6.57 20.97
C VAL A 608 -28.51 8.09 20.97
N VAL A 609 -27.39 8.75 20.63
CA VAL A 609 -27.25 10.23 20.63
C VAL A 609 -27.18 10.84 19.23
N ALA A 610 -26.92 10.03 18.20
CA ALA A 610 -26.99 10.46 16.80
C ALA A 610 -27.27 9.29 15.86
N VAL A 611 -27.79 9.59 14.67
CA VAL A 611 -28.06 8.64 13.59
C VAL A 611 -27.63 9.23 12.25
N LEU A 612 -27.10 8.38 11.37
CA LEU A 612 -26.91 8.62 9.94
C LEU A 612 -27.69 7.56 9.16
N TYR A 613 -28.66 8.01 8.39
CA TYR A 613 -29.37 7.14 7.44
C TYR A 613 -28.65 7.10 6.10
N THR A 614 -28.50 5.91 5.51
CA THR A 614 -27.97 5.75 4.15
C THR A 614 -28.75 4.68 3.38
N GLN A 615 -28.56 4.62 2.06
CA GLN A 615 -29.00 3.52 1.22
C GLN A 615 -28.07 3.32 0.04
N ARG A 616 -28.05 2.11 -0.54
CA ARG A 616 -27.42 1.85 -1.84
C ARG A 616 -28.43 2.12 -2.97
N VAL A 617 -27.99 2.75 -4.05
CA VAL A 617 -28.78 3.04 -5.28
C VAL A 617 -27.96 2.71 -6.54
N PRO A 618 -28.58 2.38 -7.68
CA PRO A 618 -27.85 1.91 -8.86
C PRO A 618 -27.00 2.98 -9.56
N ALA A 619 -27.42 4.26 -9.53
CA ALA A 619 -26.72 5.34 -10.21
C ALA A 619 -26.95 6.71 -9.53
N VAL A 620 -26.06 7.69 -9.83
CA VAL A 620 -26.20 9.07 -9.35
C VAL A 620 -27.51 9.73 -9.84
N SER A 621 -27.97 9.39 -11.05
CA SER A 621 -29.21 9.92 -11.64
C SER A 621 -30.49 9.41 -10.96
N THR A 622 -30.43 8.42 -10.06
CA THR A 622 -31.59 7.97 -9.29
C THR A 622 -32.20 9.10 -8.45
N VAL A 623 -31.41 10.12 -8.08
CA VAL A 623 -31.91 11.30 -7.33
C VAL A 623 -32.92 12.16 -8.09
N ASP A 624 -32.96 12.07 -9.42
CA ASP A 624 -33.81 12.94 -10.26
C ASP A 624 -35.30 12.58 -10.22
N SER A 625 -35.63 11.37 -9.78
CA SER A 625 -37.02 10.91 -9.57
C SER A 625 -37.36 10.65 -8.09
N GLN A 626 -36.46 10.98 -7.17
CA GLN A 626 -36.62 10.73 -5.74
C GLN A 626 -37.32 11.89 -5.03
N LYS A 627 -38.08 11.55 -3.98
CA LYS A 627 -38.52 12.49 -2.93
C LYS A 627 -38.01 12.03 -1.57
N PHE A 628 -37.66 12.97 -0.68
CA PHE A 628 -37.03 12.71 0.62
C PHE A 628 -37.80 11.72 1.52
N MET A 629 -39.14 11.78 1.49
CA MET A 629 -40.01 10.89 2.28
C MET A 629 -40.18 9.49 1.66
N GLU A 630 -39.83 9.30 0.39
CA GLU A 630 -40.04 8.08 -0.42
C GLU A 630 -38.71 7.37 -0.77
N LEU A 631 -37.56 7.90 -0.30
CA LEU A 631 -36.21 7.48 -0.74
C LEU A 631 -35.97 5.96 -0.74
N SER A 632 -36.43 5.29 0.31
CA SER A 632 -36.21 3.84 0.52
C SER A 632 -36.91 2.95 -0.51
N ASP A 633 -37.80 3.49 -1.34
CA ASP A 633 -38.41 2.76 -2.47
C ASP A 633 -37.44 2.54 -3.64
N SER A 634 -36.33 3.29 -3.67
CA SER A 634 -35.28 3.21 -4.69
C SER A 634 -34.01 2.47 -4.23
N HIS A 635 -34.05 1.84 -3.05
CA HIS A 635 -32.91 1.09 -2.53
C HIS A 635 -32.66 -0.19 -3.36
N ASP A 636 -31.41 -0.37 -3.77
CA ASP A 636 -30.88 -1.58 -4.39
C ASP A 636 -29.63 -2.02 -3.60
N PRO A 637 -29.64 -3.15 -2.87
CA PRO A 637 -28.47 -3.67 -2.17
C PRO A 637 -27.23 -3.87 -3.06
N LYS A 638 -27.41 -4.09 -4.36
CA LYS A 638 -26.32 -4.25 -5.35
C LYS A 638 -25.98 -2.94 -6.07
N GLY A 639 -26.68 -1.85 -5.75
CA GLY A 639 -26.48 -0.53 -6.35
C GLY A 639 -25.08 0.00 -6.07
N ARG A 640 -24.44 0.62 -7.06
CA ARG A 640 -23.02 1.01 -7.01
C ARG A 640 -22.75 2.36 -6.33
N VAL A 641 -23.80 3.06 -5.90
CA VAL A 641 -23.70 4.38 -5.28
C VAL A 641 -24.25 4.32 -3.87
N LEU A 642 -23.46 4.78 -2.89
CA LEU A 642 -23.95 4.99 -1.53
C LEU A 642 -24.59 6.38 -1.45
N GLN A 643 -25.83 6.46 -1.00
CA GLN A 643 -26.56 7.71 -0.80
C GLN A 643 -26.71 7.99 0.69
N LEU A 644 -26.09 9.07 1.17
CA LEU A 644 -26.34 9.65 2.48
C LEU A 644 -27.71 10.35 2.46
N ILE A 645 -28.59 10.02 3.40
CA ILE A 645 -29.97 10.50 3.44
C ILE A 645 -30.13 11.67 4.42
N ALA A 646 -29.81 11.45 5.70
CA ALA A 646 -29.95 12.46 6.76
C ALA A 646 -29.06 12.10 7.96
N ILE A 647 -28.59 13.13 8.65
CA ILE A 647 -27.91 13.03 9.95
C ILE A 647 -28.76 13.78 10.96
N SER A 648 -29.15 13.10 12.03
CA SER A 648 -29.87 13.69 13.18
C SER A 648 -29.03 13.43 14.43
N ALA A 649 -28.69 14.46 15.19
CA ALA A 649 -27.84 14.36 16.39
C ALA A 649 -28.42 15.20 17.52
N ASP A 650 -28.31 14.71 18.75
CA ASP A 650 -28.80 15.40 19.94
C ASP A 650 -27.92 16.63 20.24
N PRO A 651 -28.45 17.86 20.16
CA PRO A 651 -27.67 19.08 20.45
C PRO A 651 -27.24 19.19 21.92
N GLU A 652 -27.85 18.40 22.82
CA GLU A 652 -27.52 18.35 24.25
C GLU A 652 -26.53 17.24 24.61
N ALA A 653 -26.07 16.44 23.63
CA ALA A 653 -25.10 15.38 23.86
C ALA A 653 -23.79 15.92 24.43
N LYS A 654 -23.26 15.25 25.45
CA LYS A 654 -21.97 15.58 26.09
C LYS A 654 -20.74 15.37 25.18
N VAL A 655 -20.93 14.78 24.01
CA VAL A 655 -19.89 14.44 23.05
C VAL A 655 -20.06 15.28 21.78
N VAL A 656 -19.07 16.11 21.48
CA VAL A 656 -19.06 16.98 20.29
C VAL A 656 -18.55 16.20 19.06
N GLY A 657 -19.09 16.49 17.89
CA GLY A 657 -18.57 16.00 16.60
C GLY A 657 -19.13 14.66 16.12
N VAL A 658 -20.02 13.99 16.88
CA VAL A 658 -20.57 12.67 16.52
C VAL A 658 -21.21 12.61 15.12
N GLY A 659 -21.88 13.68 14.66
CA GLY A 659 -22.42 13.76 13.30
C GLY A 659 -21.36 13.86 12.21
N SER A 660 -20.22 14.49 12.49
CA SER A 660 -19.05 14.48 11.59
C SER A 660 -18.44 13.08 11.51
N ASP A 661 -18.26 12.40 12.64
CA ASP A 661 -17.65 11.08 12.70
C ASP A 661 -18.54 10.00 12.07
N LEU A 662 -19.87 10.04 12.25
CA LEU A 662 -20.82 9.16 11.54
C LEU A 662 -20.66 9.26 10.02
N ARG A 663 -20.58 10.49 9.48
CA ARG A 663 -20.34 10.73 8.06
C ARG A 663 -18.96 10.21 7.64
N SER A 664 -17.90 10.57 8.37
CA SER A 664 -16.52 10.17 8.04
C SER A 664 -16.36 8.65 8.05
N PHE A 665 -17.03 7.96 8.98
CA PHE A 665 -17.08 6.50 9.05
C PHE A 665 -17.81 5.88 7.86
N ALA A 666 -19.00 6.38 7.48
CA ALA A 666 -19.70 5.91 6.29
C ALA A 666 -18.90 6.11 4.99
N LEU A 667 -18.14 7.21 4.89
CA LEU A 667 -17.22 7.46 3.77
C LEU A 667 -16.01 6.51 3.80
N LEU A 668 -15.50 6.14 4.98
CA LEU A 668 -14.47 5.10 5.12
C LEU A 668 -14.98 3.73 4.66
N LEU A 669 -16.17 3.30 5.07
CA LEU A 669 -16.74 2.03 4.61
C LEU A 669 -16.90 2.02 3.08
N ALA A 670 -17.39 3.10 2.49
CA ALA A 670 -17.50 3.25 1.04
C ALA A 670 -16.13 3.28 0.30
N LYS A 671 -15.07 3.79 0.93
CA LYS A 671 -13.70 3.70 0.41
C LYS A 671 -13.23 2.25 0.37
N LEU A 672 -13.49 1.49 1.43
CA LEU A 672 -13.05 0.09 1.59
C LEU A 672 -13.86 -0.91 0.76
N ASP A 673 -15.15 -0.67 0.53
CA ASP A 673 -16.04 -1.52 -0.25
C ASP A 673 -15.70 -1.48 -1.77
N PRO A 674 -15.32 -2.60 -2.42
CA PRO A 674 -15.03 -2.66 -3.87
C PRO A 674 -16.26 -2.52 -4.77
N THR A 675 -17.47 -2.58 -4.20
CA THR A 675 -18.75 -2.50 -4.91
C THR A 675 -19.35 -1.08 -4.94
N VAL A 676 -18.83 -0.15 -4.13
CA VAL A 676 -19.18 1.28 -4.19
C VAL A 676 -18.23 2.02 -5.12
N ASP A 677 -18.78 2.59 -6.20
CA ASP A 677 -18.03 3.46 -7.12
C ASP A 677 -17.95 4.91 -6.58
N THR A 678 -18.98 5.41 -5.89
CA THR A 678 -19.02 6.78 -5.35
C THR A 678 -20.07 6.97 -4.25
N VAL A 679 -19.96 8.05 -3.46
CA VAL A 679 -20.94 8.42 -2.44
C VAL A 679 -21.59 9.75 -2.79
N ILE A 680 -22.91 9.85 -2.64
CA ILE A 680 -23.70 11.07 -2.88
C ILE A 680 -24.53 11.43 -1.65
N GLY A 681 -25.07 12.63 -1.64
CA GLY A 681 -26.17 13.02 -0.76
C GLY A 681 -26.97 14.14 -1.42
N VAL A 682 -28.22 14.34 -1.03
CA VAL A 682 -28.99 15.52 -1.43
C VAL A 682 -29.30 16.30 -0.16
N THR A 683 -28.54 17.37 0.04
CA THR A 683 -28.57 18.20 1.24
C THR A 683 -29.45 19.44 1.05
N ARG A 684 -29.58 20.30 2.06
CA ARG A 684 -30.31 21.59 1.99
C ARG A 684 -29.38 22.75 2.30
N CYS A 685 -29.74 23.97 1.90
CA CYS A 685 -29.08 25.18 2.36
C CYS A 685 -29.67 25.60 3.71
N SER A 686 -28.82 25.87 4.70
CA SER A 686 -29.25 26.33 6.03
C SER A 686 -29.55 27.83 6.09
N ASN A 687 -28.91 28.61 5.22
CA ASN A 687 -28.92 30.08 5.27
C ASN A 687 -29.62 30.72 4.04
N TYR A 688 -30.24 29.91 3.18
CA TYR A 688 -31.02 30.34 2.02
C TYR A 688 -32.50 30.58 2.38
N SER A 689 -33.17 31.47 1.65
CA SER A 689 -34.63 31.57 1.66
C SER A 689 -35.13 31.93 0.26
N ALA A 690 -36.06 31.13 -0.28
CA ALA A 690 -36.68 31.34 -1.58
C ALA A 690 -37.41 32.70 -1.71
N ASN A 691 -37.82 33.28 -0.58
CA ASN A 691 -38.49 34.58 -0.53
C ASN A 691 -37.53 35.78 -0.77
N ASN A 692 -36.21 35.58 -0.72
CA ASN A 692 -35.21 36.64 -0.86
C ASN A 692 -34.79 36.93 -2.32
N GLY A 693 -35.43 36.29 -3.31
CA GLY A 693 -35.32 36.67 -4.73
C GLY A 693 -34.06 36.21 -5.48
N SER A 694 -33.10 35.57 -4.83
CA SER A 694 -32.02 34.82 -5.49
C SER A 694 -32.46 33.37 -5.75
N ASP A 695 -32.13 32.80 -6.91
CA ASP A 695 -32.39 31.38 -7.16
C ASP A 695 -31.37 30.48 -6.46
N MET A 696 -31.75 29.21 -6.23
CA MET A 696 -30.91 28.23 -5.53
C MET A 696 -29.56 28.02 -6.23
N ALA A 697 -29.56 28.03 -7.57
CA ALA A 697 -28.34 27.87 -8.37
C ALA A 697 -27.35 29.04 -8.16
N GLY A 698 -27.85 30.28 -8.20
CA GLY A 698 -27.06 31.48 -7.94
C GLY A 698 -26.56 31.54 -6.50
N TYR A 699 -27.37 31.13 -5.51
CA TYR A 699 -26.94 31.06 -4.11
C TYR A 699 -25.80 30.04 -3.90
N VAL A 700 -25.95 28.82 -4.44
CA VAL A 700 -24.90 27.78 -4.38
C VAL A 700 -23.62 28.24 -5.10
N ALA A 701 -23.73 28.86 -6.27
CA ALA A 701 -22.58 29.44 -6.97
C ALA A 701 -21.93 30.58 -6.15
N GLY A 702 -22.73 31.39 -5.46
CA GLY A 702 -22.26 32.41 -4.52
C GLY A 702 -21.50 31.81 -3.33
N HIS A 703 -21.98 30.69 -2.78
CA HIS A 703 -21.27 29.96 -1.72
C HIS A 703 -19.90 29.45 -2.18
N LEU A 704 -19.83 28.80 -3.34
CA LEU A 704 -18.56 28.34 -3.94
C LEU A 704 -17.59 29.48 -4.26
N GLN A 705 -18.09 30.71 -4.47
CA GLN A 705 -17.31 31.93 -4.69
C GLN A 705 -17.00 32.68 -3.38
N GLY A 706 -17.33 32.14 -2.20
CA GLY A 706 -17.11 32.78 -0.90
C GLY A 706 -18.00 34.00 -0.62
N LYS A 707 -19.02 34.26 -1.45
CA LYS A 707 -19.98 35.38 -1.28
C LYS A 707 -21.00 35.11 -0.17
N HIS A 708 -21.31 33.84 0.09
CA HIS A 708 -22.28 33.40 1.09
C HIS A 708 -21.70 32.26 1.92
N ALA A 709 -21.88 32.31 3.24
CA ALA A 709 -21.56 31.20 4.13
C ALA A 709 -22.84 30.41 4.43
N ASP A 710 -22.90 29.17 3.98
CA ASP A 710 -23.95 28.21 4.34
C ASP A 710 -23.33 27.09 5.19
N LYS A 711 -23.91 26.82 6.36
CA LYS A 711 -23.31 25.91 7.34
C LYS A 711 -23.45 24.45 6.89
N THR A 712 -24.57 24.10 6.26
CA THR A 712 -24.82 22.74 5.79
C THR A 712 -23.98 22.42 4.56
N LEU A 713 -23.88 23.33 3.59
CA LEU A 713 -22.97 23.15 2.46
C LEU A 713 -21.51 23.08 2.94
N GLY A 714 -21.11 24.00 3.84
CA GLY A 714 -19.77 24.03 4.44
C GLY A 714 -19.39 22.75 5.20
N PHE A 715 -20.33 22.15 5.94
CA PHE A 715 -20.13 20.85 6.61
C PHE A 715 -19.68 19.78 5.60
N HIS A 716 -20.32 19.70 4.44
CA HIS A 716 -20.01 18.70 3.42
C HIS A 716 -18.76 19.05 2.61
N THR A 717 -18.65 20.28 2.11
CA THR A 717 -17.53 20.72 1.25
C THR A 717 -16.20 20.77 2.01
N GLY A 718 -16.21 21.18 3.28
CA GLY A 718 -15.05 21.14 4.17
C GLY A 718 -14.50 19.72 4.43
N TYR A 719 -15.25 18.68 4.06
CA TYR A 719 -14.80 17.29 4.09
C TYR A 719 -14.63 16.66 2.70
N GLY A 720 -14.46 17.48 1.66
CA GLY A 720 -14.14 17.03 0.29
C GLY A 720 -15.36 16.69 -0.57
N ALA A 721 -16.57 17.07 -0.18
CA ALA A 721 -17.72 16.97 -1.08
C ALA A 721 -17.62 18.02 -2.20
N ARG A 722 -17.81 17.60 -3.45
CA ARG A 722 -18.12 18.53 -4.55
C ARG A 722 -19.62 18.80 -4.58
N ILE A 723 -20.02 20.05 -4.74
CA ILE A 723 -21.43 20.37 -5.04
C ILE A 723 -21.65 20.14 -6.53
N ALA A 724 -22.60 19.28 -6.88
CA ALA A 724 -22.87 18.90 -8.26
C ALA A 724 -23.92 19.81 -8.92
N ARG A 725 -25.11 19.94 -8.31
CA ARG A 725 -26.23 20.79 -8.79
C ARG A 725 -27.41 20.83 -7.80
N PRO A 726 -28.32 21.81 -7.94
CA PRO A 726 -29.65 21.72 -7.34
C PRO A 726 -30.49 20.54 -7.88
N VAL A 727 -31.44 20.06 -7.07
CA VAL A 727 -32.39 18.96 -7.36
C VAL A 727 -33.80 19.46 -7.03
N PRO A 728 -34.54 20.02 -8.00
CA PRO A 728 -35.89 20.57 -7.77
C PRO A 728 -36.90 19.50 -7.37
N GLY A 729 -37.79 19.82 -6.42
CA GLY A 729 -38.89 18.92 -6.00
C GLY A 729 -38.47 17.77 -5.07
N PHE A 730 -37.20 17.70 -4.67
CA PHE A 730 -36.66 16.62 -3.84
C PHE A 730 -37.28 16.57 -2.43
N ARG A 731 -37.60 17.72 -1.82
CA ARG A 731 -38.23 17.80 -0.48
C ARG A 731 -39.34 18.85 -0.49
N PRO A 732 -40.52 18.57 -1.06
CA PRO A 732 -41.59 19.55 -1.25
C PRO A 732 -42.04 20.29 0.02
N GLU A 733 -41.77 19.71 1.19
CA GLU A 733 -42.07 20.28 2.51
C GLU A 733 -41.11 21.43 2.91
N ASP A 734 -39.93 21.52 2.29
CA ASP A 734 -38.91 22.53 2.58
C ASP A 734 -39.21 23.87 1.88
N ALA A 735 -40.17 24.61 2.43
CA ALA A 735 -40.61 25.90 1.90
C ALA A 735 -39.46 26.93 1.83
N ASP A 736 -38.54 26.94 2.81
CA ASP A 736 -37.37 27.82 2.81
C ASP A 736 -36.49 27.62 1.58
N ASN A 737 -36.25 26.36 1.20
CA ASN A 737 -35.46 26.00 0.01
C ASN A 737 -36.32 25.91 -1.27
N GLY A 738 -37.61 26.28 -1.22
CA GLY A 738 -38.54 26.17 -2.36
C GLY A 738 -38.74 24.73 -2.85
N GLY A 739 -38.57 23.74 -1.97
CA GLY A 739 -38.57 22.31 -2.29
C GLY A 739 -37.34 21.79 -3.04
N VAL A 740 -36.29 22.61 -3.20
CA VAL A 740 -35.08 22.29 -3.95
C VAL A 740 -33.98 21.75 -3.03
N GLY A 741 -33.53 20.52 -3.27
CA GLY A 741 -32.33 19.97 -2.63
C GLY A 741 -31.05 20.36 -3.36
N VAL A 742 -29.89 20.05 -2.79
CA VAL A 742 -28.56 20.25 -3.40
C VAL A 742 -27.79 18.93 -3.43
N LEU A 743 -27.56 18.39 -4.63
CA LEU A 743 -26.77 17.18 -4.83
C LEU A 743 -25.30 17.48 -4.54
N ILE A 744 -24.74 16.73 -3.61
CA ILE A 744 -23.32 16.66 -3.28
C ILE A 744 -22.78 15.28 -3.62
N GLN A 745 -21.48 15.19 -3.91
CA GLN A 745 -20.81 13.93 -4.18
C GLN A 745 -19.41 13.91 -3.55
N TYR A 746 -19.05 12.77 -2.96
CA TYR A 746 -17.71 12.47 -2.47
C TYR A 746 -17.03 11.50 -3.43
N ASP A 747 -15.80 11.82 -3.81
CA ASP A 747 -14.90 10.89 -4.47
C ASP A 747 -14.02 10.21 -3.40
N VAL A 748 -14.59 9.20 -2.75
CA VAL A 748 -13.91 8.44 -1.68
C VAL A 748 -12.79 7.52 -2.20
N LYS A 749 -12.72 7.31 -3.52
CA LYS A 749 -11.73 6.44 -4.16
C LYS A 749 -10.45 7.19 -4.54
N SER A 750 -10.51 8.52 -4.72
CA SER A 750 -9.31 9.35 -4.86
C SER A 750 -8.66 9.75 -3.52
N TRP A 751 -9.21 9.32 -2.38
CA TRP A 751 -8.59 9.47 -1.05
C TRP A 751 -7.39 8.51 -0.87
N THR A 752 -6.36 8.63 -1.72
CA THR A 752 -5.03 8.07 -1.44
C THR A 752 -4.31 8.96 -0.43
N ALA A 753 -3.38 8.39 0.34
CA ALA A 753 -2.72 9.10 1.45
C ALA A 753 -1.73 10.21 1.01
N SER A 754 -1.69 10.53 -0.29
CA SER A 754 -0.84 11.56 -0.89
C SER A 754 -1.62 12.82 -1.31
N GLN A 755 -2.90 12.94 -0.93
CA GLN A 755 -3.79 14.09 -1.21
C GLN A 755 -3.86 15.16 -0.11
N GLU A 756 -2.94 15.18 0.85
CA GLU A 756 -2.51 16.48 1.40
C GLU A 756 -1.46 17.05 0.42
N LEU A 757 -1.65 18.30 -0.04
CA LEU A 757 -0.93 18.97 -1.14
C LEU A 757 -1.39 18.66 -2.58
N THR A 758 -2.69 18.77 -2.86
CA THR A 758 -3.16 19.27 -4.17
C THR A 758 -4.18 20.39 -3.99
N SER A 759 -3.70 21.64 -3.99
CA SER A 759 -4.55 22.82 -4.12
C SER A 759 -5.28 22.77 -5.47
N SER A 760 -6.60 22.89 -5.45
CA SER A 760 -7.40 22.93 -6.68
C SER A 760 -7.12 24.24 -7.43
N THR A 761 -6.33 24.17 -8.50
CA THR A 761 -6.06 25.30 -9.40
C THR A 761 -7.31 25.64 -10.22
N GLY A 762 -8.23 26.38 -9.61
CA GLY A 762 -9.23 27.15 -10.35
C GLY A 762 -8.54 28.37 -10.95
N GLU A 763 -8.48 28.45 -12.29
CA GLU A 763 -7.90 29.60 -12.98
C GLU A 763 -8.62 30.91 -12.60
N GLN A 764 -7.98 31.76 -11.81
CA GLN A 764 -8.37 33.15 -11.65
C GLN A 764 -7.22 34.06 -12.06
N LYS A 765 -7.45 34.88 -13.09
CA LYS A 765 -6.52 35.90 -13.56
C LYS A 765 -6.12 36.82 -12.39
N ALA A 766 -4.82 36.92 -12.15
CA ALA A 766 -4.27 37.85 -11.17
C ALA A 766 -4.68 39.31 -11.50
N PRO A 767 -5.33 40.04 -10.58
CA PRO A 767 -5.44 41.49 -10.68
C PRO A 767 -4.08 42.14 -10.37
N LYS A 768 -3.79 43.29 -11.00
CA LYS A 768 -2.54 44.04 -10.76
C LYS A 768 -2.45 44.49 -9.29
N ALA A 769 -1.27 44.36 -8.71
CA ALA A 769 -0.97 44.85 -7.36
C ALA A 769 -1.12 46.39 -7.27
N PRO A 770 -1.79 46.93 -6.23
CA PRO A 770 -1.72 48.33 -5.87
C PRO A 770 -0.36 48.70 -5.24
N GLU A 771 0.00 49.98 -5.27
CA GLU A 771 1.28 50.48 -4.74
C GLU A 771 1.40 50.32 -3.21
N GLN A 772 2.57 49.85 -2.75
CA GLN A 772 2.82 49.50 -1.35
C GLN A 772 3.11 50.72 -0.46
N THR A 773 2.22 51.01 0.50
CA THR A 773 2.51 51.91 1.64
C THR A 773 1.96 51.43 3.00
N ALA A 774 1.06 50.45 3.06
CA ALA A 774 0.53 49.88 4.31
C ALA A 774 1.47 48.80 4.90
N THR A 775 1.54 48.68 6.22
CA THR A 775 2.28 47.59 6.88
C THR A 775 1.42 46.34 7.05
N ALA A 776 2.05 45.18 7.27
CA ALA A 776 1.34 43.92 7.52
C ALA A 776 0.36 43.98 8.71
N LEU A 777 0.64 44.84 9.71
CA LEU A 777 -0.23 45.04 10.86
C LEU A 777 -1.47 45.86 10.51
N ASP A 778 -1.32 46.90 9.68
CA ASP A 778 -2.43 47.75 9.22
C ASP A 778 -3.42 46.93 8.39
N VAL A 779 -2.90 46.09 7.49
CA VAL A 779 -3.69 45.22 6.63
C VAL A 779 -4.43 44.15 7.43
N LEU A 780 -3.78 43.55 8.43
CA LEU A 780 -4.45 42.66 9.38
C LEU A 780 -5.61 43.36 10.10
N ARG A 781 -5.44 44.61 10.52
CA ARG A 781 -6.51 45.40 11.15
C ARG A 781 -7.65 45.73 10.18
N GLU A 782 -7.37 46.08 8.93
CA GLU A 782 -8.39 46.32 7.90
C GLU A 782 -9.20 45.05 7.62
N ILE A 783 -8.54 43.91 7.40
CA ILE A 783 -9.18 42.60 7.21
C ILE A 783 -10.11 42.25 8.39
N LEU A 784 -9.62 42.43 9.62
CA LEU A 784 -10.40 42.12 10.82
C LEU A 784 -11.59 43.09 11.00
N ALA A 785 -11.42 44.37 10.68
CA ALA A 785 -12.49 45.35 10.67
C ALA A 785 -13.56 45.06 9.58
N GLU A 786 -13.17 44.64 8.38
CA GLU A 786 -14.10 44.18 7.31
C GLU A 786 -14.97 43.01 7.79
N MET A 787 -14.39 42.08 8.55
CA MET A 787 -15.09 40.93 9.12
C MET A 787 -15.89 41.25 10.40
N LYS A 788 -15.99 42.53 10.79
CA LYS A 788 -16.66 43.01 12.02
C LYS A 788 -16.00 42.59 13.34
N HIS A 789 -14.72 42.24 13.31
CA HIS A 789 -13.87 41.98 14.48
C HIS A 789 -12.81 43.09 14.66
N PRO A 790 -13.17 44.37 14.84
CA PRO A 790 -12.19 45.46 14.94
C PRO A 790 -11.35 45.35 16.21
N VAL A 791 -10.03 45.18 16.05
CA VAL A 791 -9.07 44.93 17.15
C VAL A 791 -8.37 46.22 17.57
N LYS A 792 -8.32 46.51 18.88
CA LYS A 792 -7.57 47.63 19.47
C LYS A 792 -6.12 47.27 19.76
N ASP A 793 -5.28 48.27 20.02
CA ASP A 793 -3.85 48.08 20.34
C ASP A 793 -3.61 47.13 21.55
N GLU A 794 -4.53 47.16 22.53
CA GLU A 794 -4.49 46.32 23.74
C GLU A 794 -4.83 44.84 23.46
N GLU A 795 -5.46 44.54 22.33
CA GLU A 795 -6.03 43.24 21.97
C GLU A 795 -5.14 42.46 20.96
N LEU A 796 -4.08 43.07 20.41
CA LEU A 796 -3.26 42.49 19.33
C LEU A 796 -2.54 41.19 19.69
N GLY A 797 -2.23 41.00 20.98
CA GLY A 797 -1.61 39.80 21.52
C GLY A 797 -2.61 38.73 21.98
N LEU A 798 -3.92 38.96 21.81
CA LEU A 798 -4.92 37.92 22.00
C LEU A 798 -4.93 36.98 20.80
N GLY A 799 -5.08 35.68 21.06
CA GLY A 799 -5.21 34.69 19.99
C GLY A 799 -6.50 34.90 19.18
N PHE A 800 -6.50 34.62 17.88
CA PHE A 800 -7.63 34.88 16.98
C PHE A 800 -8.96 34.29 17.51
N PHE A 801 -8.96 33.07 18.06
CA PHE A 801 -10.15 32.47 18.68
C PHE A 801 -10.71 33.27 19.87
N ASN A 802 -9.86 33.93 20.66
CA ASN A 802 -10.28 34.78 21.78
C ASN A 802 -10.86 36.12 21.32
N LEU A 803 -10.58 36.53 20.07
CA LEU A 803 -11.23 37.65 19.40
C LEU A 803 -12.58 37.25 18.77
N GLY A 804 -13.02 35.99 18.93
CA GLY A 804 -14.28 35.48 18.40
C GLY A 804 -14.20 34.98 16.95
N ILE A 805 -12.99 34.84 16.40
CA ILE A 805 -12.74 34.44 15.01
C ILE A 805 -12.75 32.92 14.91
N ASP A 806 -13.55 32.36 13.99
CA ASP A 806 -13.63 30.91 13.79
C ASP A 806 -12.64 30.38 12.73
N SER A 807 -12.55 29.05 12.60
CA SER A 807 -11.62 28.39 11.68
C SER A 807 -11.89 28.66 10.18
N LEU A 808 -13.11 29.04 9.80
CA LEU A 808 -13.43 29.48 8.43
C LEU A 808 -13.02 30.94 8.20
N GLU A 809 -13.24 31.79 9.20
CA GLU A 809 -12.78 33.18 9.17
C GLU A 809 -11.24 33.26 9.14
N MET A 810 -10.52 32.40 9.85
CA MET A 810 -9.06 32.30 9.72
C MET A 810 -8.60 31.95 8.29
N VAL A 811 -9.27 31.01 7.60
CA VAL A 811 -8.95 30.71 6.19
C VAL A 811 -9.16 31.95 5.32
N ARG A 812 -10.18 32.77 5.61
CA ARG A 812 -10.44 34.03 4.90
C ARG A 812 -9.37 35.10 5.17
N ILE A 813 -8.98 35.30 6.43
CA ILE A 813 -7.87 36.20 6.82
C ILE A 813 -6.60 35.79 6.09
N ARG A 814 -6.25 34.49 6.11
CA ARG A 814 -5.08 33.94 5.42
C ARG A 814 -5.12 34.21 3.92
N ASN A 815 -6.29 34.05 3.28
CA ASN A 815 -6.45 34.29 1.84
C ASN A 815 -6.25 35.77 1.48
N GLN A 816 -6.84 36.69 2.25
CA GLN A 816 -6.65 38.14 2.06
C GLN A 816 -5.19 38.55 2.31
N LEU A 817 -4.54 38.00 3.35
CA LEU A 817 -3.11 38.23 3.61
C LEU A 817 -2.20 37.65 2.53
N SER A 818 -2.53 36.49 1.96
CA SER A 818 -1.77 35.90 0.84
C SER A 818 -1.85 36.80 -0.40
N SER A 819 -3.06 37.32 -0.69
CA SER A 819 -3.28 38.28 -1.77
C SER A 819 -2.52 39.59 -1.56
N TRP A 820 -2.46 40.10 -0.33
CA TRP A 820 -1.69 41.31 -0.01
C TRP A 820 -0.18 41.09 -0.05
N ALA A 821 0.30 39.96 0.49
CA ALA A 821 1.72 39.60 0.52
C ALA A 821 2.27 39.17 -0.85
N GLY A 822 1.41 39.03 -1.88
CA GLY A 822 1.79 38.61 -3.22
C GLY A 822 2.28 37.16 -3.32
N ARG A 823 1.97 36.31 -2.33
CA ARG A 823 2.42 34.92 -2.22
C ARG A 823 1.46 34.11 -1.35
N GLU A 824 1.35 32.81 -1.60
CA GLU A 824 0.53 31.92 -0.79
C GLU A 824 1.15 31.72 0.61
N LEU A 825 0.33 31.87 1.66
CA LEU A 825 0.71 31.58 3.04
C LEU A 825 0.26 30.16 3.43
N PRO A 826 1.05 29.42 4.23
CA PRO A 826 0.69 28.07 4.69
C PRO A 826 -0.72 28.00 5.30
N ALA A 827 -1.41 26.87 5.13
CA ALA A 827 -2.73 26.65 5.73
C ALA A 827 -2.72 26.80 7.27
N THR A 828 -1.59 26.47 7.91
CA THR A 828 -1.35 26.61 9.34
C THR A 828 -0.92 28.02 9.78
N PHE A 829 -0.69 28.97 8.86
CA PHE A 829 -0.01 30.24 9.20
C PHE A 829 -0.63 31.01 10.39
N LEU A 830 -1.97 31.06 10.50
CA LEU A 830 -2.66 31.73 11.63
C LEU A 830 -2.88 30.82 12.86
N LEU A 831 -2.43 29.57 12.80
CA LEU A 831 -2.29 28.66 13.94
C LEU A 831 -0.86 28.71 14.50
N ASP A 832 0.13 28.78 13.60
CA ASP A 832 1.56 28.90 13.91
C ASP A 832 1.89 30.28 14.51
N PHE A 833 1.17 31.32 14.07
CA PHE A 833 1.25 32.69 14.58
C PHE A 833 -0.16 33.10 15.07
N PRO A 834 -0.59 32.62 16.25
CA PRO A 834 -2.00 32.61 16.65
C PRO A 834 -2.59 33.97 17.02
N SER A 835 -1.82 35.05 17.07
CA SER A 835 -2.28 36.42 17.32
C SER A 835 -2.00 37.39 16.17
N VAL A 836 -2.73 38.52 16.16
CA VAL A 836 -2.58 39.61 15.16
C VAL A 836 -1.13 40.13 15.14
N GLN A 837 -0.51 40.27 16.32
CA GLN A 837 0.85 40.77 16.46
C GLN A 837 1.90 39.80 15.92
N GLU A 838 1.76 38.49 16.20
CA GLU A 838 2.70 37.46 15.74
C GLU A 838 2.63 37.28 14.22
N ALA A 839 1.41 37.21 13.65
CA ALA A 839 1.20 37.06 12.21
C ALA A 839 1.77 38.26 11.42
N ALA A 840 1.57 39.49 11.92
CA ALA A 840 2.15 40.68 11.32
C ALA A 840 3.69 40.71 11.38
N ALA A 841 4.28 40.28 12.51
CA ALA A 841 5.72 40.25 12.70
C ALA A 841 6.41 39.23 11.78
N GLU A 842 5.84 38.04 11.62
CA GLU A 842 6.42 37.01 10.73
C GLU A 842 6.33 37.44 9.25
N LEU A 843 5.22 38.05 8.82
CA LEU A 843 5.11 38.59 7.45
C LEU A 843 6.20 39.63 7.14
N GLN A 844 6.49 40.53 8.09
CA GLN A 844 7.55 41.54 7.94
C GLN A 844 8.96 40.93 7.95
N LYS A 845 9.17 39.84 8.68
CA LYS A 845 10.46 39.10 8.74
C LYS A 845 10.73 38.36 7.43
N GLN A 846 9.75 37.63 6.90
CA GLN A 846 9.89 36.85 5.66
C GLN A 846 10.00 37.74 4.40
N SER A 847 9.36 38.91 4.39
CA SER A 847 9.50 39.90 3.31
C SER A 847 10.97 40.30 3.05
N LYS A 848 11.85 40.20 4.05
CA LYS A 848 13.29 40.52 3.93
C LYS A 848 14.15 39.39 3.35
N GLN A 849 13.59 38.19 3.10
CA GLN A 849 14.36 37.01 2.67
C GLN A 849 14.16 36.59 1.20
N ASN A 850 13.06 36.99 0.54
CA ASN A 850 12.67 36.47 -0.79
C ASN A 850 13.21 37.24 -2.01
N GLY A 851 14.34 37.94 -1.90
CA GLY A 851 14.95 38.70 -2.98
C GLY A 851 15.86 37.90 -3.92
N LYS A 852 15.29 36.90 -4.64
CA LYS A 852 15.77 36.14 -5.84
C LYS A 852 14.77 35.00 -6.13
N GLY A 853 14.56 34.49 -7.34
CA GLY A 853 15.03 34.85 -8.69
C GLY A 853 14.36 33.93 -9.75
N GLU A 854 14.53 34.16 -11.05
CA GLU A 854 13.97 33.28 -12.11
C GLU A 854 14.83 32.01 -12.31
N LYS A 855 14.18 30.86 -12.54
CA LYS A 855 14.83 29.55 -12.72
C LYS A 855 15.22 29.30 -14.18
N THR A 856 16.36 28.66 -14.40
CA THR A 856 17.06 28.60 -15.69
C THR A 856 17.35 27.19 -16.22
N SER A 857 17.04 26.11 -15.48
CA SER A 857 17.26 24.72 -15.93
C SER A 857 16.25 23.71 -15.38
N ALA A 858 16.10 22.57 -16.07
CA ALA A 858 15.30 21.43 -15.63
C ALA A 858 15.78 20.88 -14.29
N LEU A 859 17.09 20.93 -14.02
CA LEU A 859 17.66 20.50 -12.74
C LEU A 859 17.19 21.36 -11.56
N GLU A 860 17.04 22.68 -11.74
CA GLU A 860 16.49 23.57 -10.71
C GLU A 860 15.02 23.29 -10.45
N VAL A 861 14.26 22.93 -11.50
CA VAL A 861 12.85 22.53 -11.38
C VAL A 861 12.71 21.17 -10.69
N ILE A 862 13.54 20.18 -11.01
CA ILE A 862 13.54 18.89 -10.30
C ILE A 862 13.96 19.08 -8.84
N ARG A 863 14.97 19.92 -8.56
CA ARG A 863 15.38 20.25 -7.18
C ARG A 863 14.27 20.92 -6.38
N GLU A 864 13.51 21.83 -6.99
CA GLU A 864 12.32 22.42 -6.39
C GLU A 864 11.27 21.35 -6.08
N VAL A 865 10.84 20.55 -7.07
CA VAL A 865 9.82 19.50 -6.87
C VAL A 865 10.24 18.49 -5.82
N MET A 866 11.52 18.11 -5.82
CA MET A 866 12.08 17.18 -4.85
C MET A 866 12.14 17.81 -3.45
N ALA A 867 12.47 19.10 -3.32
CA ALA A 867 12.37 19.81 -2.04
C ALA A 867 10.91 19.98 -1.56
N ASP A 868 9.97 20.27 -2.46
CA ASP A 868 8.52 20.36 -2.18
C ASP A 868 7.96 19.01 -1.68
N MET A 869 8.48 17.89 -2.21
CA MET A 869 8.18 16.53 -1.75
C MET A 869 8.99 16.11 -0.50
N GLN A 870 9.76 17.01 0.12
CA GLN A 870 10.61 16.74 1.29
C GLN A 870 11.79 15.77 1.04
N HIS A 871 12.17 15.59 -0.23
CA HIS A 871 13.37 14.88 -0.70
C HIS A 871 14.43 15.87 -1.25
N PRO A 872 14.97 16.83 -0.46
CA PRO A 872 15.94 17.79 -0.96
C PRO A 872 17.22 17.08 -1.45
N LEU A 873 17.54 17.29 -2.73
CA LEU A 873 18.64 16.61 -3.41
C LEU A 873 20.02 17.20 -3.09
N SER A 874 20.94 16.36 -2.64
CA SER A 874 22.38 16.64 -2.65
C SER A 874 23.02 16.31 -4.01
N ASP A 875 24.24 16.82 -4.27
CA ASP A 875 24.90 16.66 -5.58
C ASP A 875 25.26 15.20 -5.93
N ASP A 876 25.53 14.38 -4.90
CA ASP A 876 25.81 12.93 -4.97
C ASP A 876 24.55 12.06 -5.21
N GLN A 877 23.37 12.63 -5.01
CA GLN A 877 22.09 11.96 -5.29
C GLN A 877 21.65 12.08 -6.75
N LEU A 878 22.19 13.04 -7.51
CA LEU A 878 21.73 13.35 -8.86
C LEU A 878 21.91 12.20 -9.87
N THR A 879 22.87 11.30 -9.65
CA THR A 879 23.14 10.13 -10.50
C THR A 879 22.48 8.85 -9.99
N GLN A 880 21.74 8.91 -8.89
CA GLN A 880 21.00 7.77 -8.36
C GLN A 880 19.65 7.65 -9.07
N GLY A 881 19.18 6.41 -9.27
CA GLY A 881 17.86 6.20 -9.86
C GLY A 881 16.74 6.68 -8.93
N PHE A 882 15.64 7.20 -9.48
CA PHE A 882 14.52 7.75 -8.70
C PHE A 882 14.03 6.79 -7.60
N PHE A 883 13.87 5.49 -7.92
CA PHE A 883 13.50 4.46 -6.94
C PHE A 883 14.52 4.27 -5.80
N VAL A 884 15.82 4.50 -6.04
CA VAL A 884 16.88 4.41 -5.00
C VAL A 884 16.82 5.62 -4.07
N LEU A 885 16.39 6.78 -4.60
CA LEU A 885 16.11 8.00 -3.82
C LEU A 885 14.79 7.91 -3.03
N GLY A 886 14.10 6.77 -3.10
CA GLY A 886 12.83 6.53 -2.41
C GLY A 886 11.60 7.10 -3.12
N ILE A 887 11.77 7.60 -4.35
CA ILE A 887 10.72 8.22 -5.16
C ILE A 887 9.85 7.14 -5.81
N ASP A 888 8.53 7.23 -5.57
CA ASP A 888 7.56 6.27 -6.10
C ASP A 888 6.98 6.67 -7.47
N SER A 889 6.10 5.81 -8.01
CA SER A 889 5.49 6.00 -9.33
C SER A 889 4.52 7.19 -9.44
N LEU A 890 3.99 7.71 -8.33
CA LEU A 890 3.13 8.90 -8.28
C LEU A 890 3.97 10.18 -8.12
N GLU A 891 5.03 10.13 -7.32
CA GLU A 891 6.00 11.21 -7.18
C GLU A 891 6.77 11.45 -8.48
N MET A 892 7.12 10.37 -9.20
CA MET A 892 7.59 10.44 -10.58
C MET A 892 6.61 11.20 -11.50
N ILE A 893 5.29 10.97 -11.38
CA ILE A 893 4.29 11.73 -12.17
C ILE A 893 4.28 13.23 -11.77
N ARG A 894 4.51 13.58 -10.50
CA ARG A 894 4.67 15.00 -10.08
C ARG A 894 5.88 15.66 -10.76
N ILE A 895 7.02 14.96 -10.82
CA ILE A 895 8.23 15.42 -11.54
C ILE A 895 7.93 15.60 -13.04
N LYS A 896 7.31 14.61 -13.70
CA LYS A 896 6.87 14.71 -15.11
C LYS A 896 5.99 15.93 -15.36
N ASN A 897 5.00 16.16 -14.50
CA ASN A 897 4.00 17.22 -14.68
C ASN A 897 4.62 18.61 -14.51
N LYS A 898 5.47 18.82 -13.50
CA LYS A 898 6.17 20.12 -13.33
C LYS A 898 7.14 20.39 -14.47
N LEU A 899 7.88 19.38 -14.95
CA LEU A 899 8.75 19.52 -16.11
C LEU A 899 7.95 19.83 -17.38
N SER A 900 6.81 19.15 -17.61
CA SER A 900 5.93 19.46 -18.74
C SER A 900 5.40 20.90 -18.68
N GLN A 901 5.05 21.40 -17.48
CA GLN A 901 4.66 22.81 -17.27
C GLN A 901 5.81 23.79 -17.54
N TRP A 902 7.05 23.44 -17.17
CA TRP A 902 8.23 24.28 -17.39
C TRP A 902 8.68 24.32 -18.86
N VAL A 903 8.61 23.18 -19.56
CA VAL A 903 8.88 23.09 -21.02
C VAL A 903 7.77 23.74 -21.84
N GLY A 904 6.53 23.73 -21.35
CA GLY A 904 5.34 24.21 -22.08
C GLY A 904 4.70 23.17 -23.01
N GLU A 905 5.19 21.92 -23.01
CA GLU A 905 4.68 20.80 -23.81
C GLU A 905 4.56 19.52 -22.96
N GLU A 906 3.67 18.60 -23.32
CA GLU A 906 3.51 17.35 -22.58
C GLU A 906 4.64 16.36 -22.89
N LEU A 907 5.42 15.99 -21.88
CA LEU A 907 6.49 14.99 -22.02
C LEU A 907 5.90 13.56 -22.15
N PRO A 908 6.56 12.65 -22.89
CA PRO A 908 6.11 11.25 -23.01
C PRO A 908 5.98 10.54 -21.66
N ALA A 909 5.00 9.65 -21.51
CA ALA A 909 4.79 8.89 -20.28
C ALA A 909 5.96 7.94 -19.92
N THR A 910 6.79 7.56 -20.90
CA THR A 910 7.98 6.71 -20.69
C THR A 910 9.23 7.47 -20.28
N ILE A 911 9.25 8.82 -20.32
CA ILE A 911 10.49 9.60 -20.16
C ILE A 911 11.24 9.32 -18.84
N LEU A 912 10.53 8.93 -17.78
CA LEU A 912 11.10 8.57 -16.48
C LEU A 912 11.57 7.12 -16.37
N LEU A 913 11.15 6.26 -17.29
CA LEU A 913 11.68 4.90 -17.49
C LEU A 913 12.89 4.93 -18.42
N ASP A 914 12.85 5.82 -19.42
CA ASP A 914 13.93 6.02 -20.40
C ASP A 914 15.13 6.76 -19.77
N TYR A 915 14.88 7.66 -18.81
CA TYR A 915 15.89 8.44 -18.08
C TYR A 915 15.68 8.29 -16.54
N PRO A 916 16.18 7.20 -15.94
CA PRO A 916 15.80 6.78 -14.59
C PRO A 916 16.48 7.56 -13.45
N SER A 917 17.40 8.48 -13.72
CA SER A 917 18.02 9.36 -12.70
C SER A 917 17.73 10.84 -12.93
N VAL A 918 17.86 11.64 -11.86
CA VAL A 918 17.65 13.11 -11.89
C VAL A 918 18.54 13.78 -12.95
N ARG A 919 19.82 13.40 -13.04
CA ARG A 919 20.78 14.02 -13.96
C ARG A 919 20.49 13.68 -15.42
N GLU A 920 20.09 12.45 -15.71
CA GLU A 920 19.72 12.01 -17.06
C GLU A 920 18.44 12.71 -17.53
N LEU A 921 17.41 12.75 -16.68
CA LEU A 921 16.15 13.42 -16.96
C LEU A 921 16.35 14.92 -17.18
N ALA A 922 17.07 15.60 -16.28
CA ALA A 922 17.36 17.03 -16.41
C ALA A 922 18.06 17.33 -17.75
N ALA A 923 19.11 16.57 -18.07
CA ALA A 923 19.88 16.75 -19.29
C ALA A 923 19.06 16.50 -20.57
N GLU A 924 18.11 15.55 -20.58
CA GLU A 924 17.25 15.35 -21.75
C GLU A 924 16.15 16.42 -21.86
N VAL A 925 15.56 16.84 -20.74
CA VAL A 925 14.54 17.91 -20.76
C VAL A 925 15.15 19.27 -21.15
N ASP A 926 16.37 19.59 -20.68
CA ASP A 926 17.10 20.79 -21.12
C ASP A 926 17.44 20.73 -22.64
N LYS A 927 17.67 19.54 -23.21
CA LYS A 927 17.80 19.37 -24.68
C LYS A 927 16.51 19.67 -25.42
N LEU A 928 15.34 19.31 -24.86
CA LEU A 928 14.05 19.62 -25.49
C LEU A 928 13.78 21.13 -25.49
N VAL A 929 14.04 21.82 -24.38
CA VAL A 929 13.91 23.29 -24.30
C VAL A 929 14.85 24.01 -25.26
N THR A 930 16.12 23.58 -25.34
CA THR A 930 17.08 24.18 -26.29
C THR A 930 16.77 23.86 -27.75
N LYS A 931 16.10 22.74 -28.05
CA LYS A 931 15.64 22.38 -29.40
C LYS A 931 14.43 23.20 -29.86
N ASN A 932 13.52 23.56 -28.94
CA ASN A 932 12.41 24.48 -29.21
C ASN A 932 12.86 25.96 -29.30
N ALA A 933 14.06 26.30 -28.82
CA ALA A 933 14.62 27.66 -28.85
C ALA A 933 15.54 27.96 -30.06
N GLY A 934 15.71 27.03 -31.01
CA GLY A 934 16.88 27.02 -31.90
C GLY A 934 16.64 26.66 -33.38
N THR A 935 15.70 27.32 -34.07
CA THR A 935 15.75 27.39 -35.55
C THR A 935 16.48 28.65 -36.01
N GLU A 936 17.82 28.61 -36.13
CA GLU A 936 18.58 29.23 -37.24
C GLU A 936 20.10 29.05 -37.15
N SER A 937 20.74 29.01 -38.33
CA SER A 937 22.19 29.09 -38.63
C SER A 937 23.08 27.88 -38.30
N ALA A 938 24.09 27.70 -39.16
CA ALA A 938 25.05 26.60 -39.15
C ALA A 938 26.50 27.13 -39.18
N ASP A 939 27.44 26.25 -38.82
CA ASP A 939 28.91 26.35 -38.98
C ASP A 939 29.68 27.52 -38.33
N ALA A 940 30.21 27.22 -37.14
CA ALA A 940 31.53 27.68 -36.68
C ALA A 940 32.15 26.61 -35.73
N PRO A 941 33.49 26.47 -35.66
CA PRO A 941 34.11 25.23 -35.15
C PRO A 941 34.05 25.09 -33.63
N ALA A 942 33.75 23.89 -33.16
CA ALA A 942 33.67 23.55 -31.74
C ALA A 942 35.00 23.81 -31.00
N GLU A 943 34.96 24.64 -29.95
CA GLU A 943 35.96 24.55 -28.90
C GLU A 943 35.88 23.16 -28.27
N ALA A 944 36.99 22.41 -28.31
CA ALA A 944 37.04 21.10 -27.68
C ALA A 944 36.69 21.23 -26.18
N SER A 945 35.64 20.51 -25.76
CA SER A 945 35.34 20.36 -24.34
C SER A 945 36.57 19.78 -23.64
N ILE A 946 36.80 20.23 -22.41
CA ILE A 946 37.78 19.64 -21.51
C ILE A 946 37.03 18.95 -20.39
N LEU A 947 37.56 17.82 -19.96
CA LEU A 947 37.08 17.13 -18.77
C LEU A 947 37.39 18.02 -17.55
N ASP A 948 36.43 18.13 -16.63
CA ASP A 948 36.63 18.87 -15.39
C ASP A 948 37.65 18.17 -14.47
N MET A 949 38.10 18.89 -13.44
CA MET A 949 39.17 18.41 -12.56
C MET A 949 38.71 17.24 -11.68
N GLU A 950 37.44 17.18 -11.31
CA GLU A 950 36.93 16.13 -10.43
C GLU A 950 36.85 14.79 -11.17
N LEU A 951 36.31 14.81 -12.40
CA LEU A 951 36.29 13.65 -13.29
C LEU A 951 37.72 13.17 -13.64
N LEU A 952 38.67 14.10 -13.83
CA LEU A 952 40.08 13.75 -14.06
C LEU A 952 40.73 13.04 -12.85
N ILE A 953 40.42 13.46 -11.61
CA ILE A 953 40.87 12.78 -10.39
C ILE A 953 40.23 11.40 -10.30
N GLN A 954 38.92 11.27 -10.52
CA GLN A 954 38.22 9.99 -10.49
C GLN A 954 38.74 8.99 -11.53
N VAL A 955 39.04 9.45 -12.75
CA VAL A 955 39.71 8.64 -13.79
C VAL A 955 41.08 8.16 -13.30
N GLN A 956 41.90 9.05 -12.72
CA GLN A 956 43.22 8.69 -12.22
C GLN A 956 43.15 7.66 -11.09
N GLU A 957 42.31 7.87 -10.09
CA GLU A 957 42.18 6.97 -8.94
C GLU A 957 41.69 5.58 -9.35
N LYS A 958 40.66 5.51 -10.20
CA LYS A 958 40.17 4.22 -10.71
C LYS A 958 41.21 3.51 -11.59
N ILE A 959 41.91 4.22 -12.50
CA ILE A 959 42.99 3.63 -13.30
C ILE A 959 44.12 3.11 -12.40
N LYS A 960 44.58 3.90 -11.43
CA LYS A 960 45.60 3.51 -10.44
C LYS A 960 45.18 2.28 -9.63
N LYS A 961 43.94 2.24 -9.16
CA LYS A 961 43.36 1.08 -8.44
C LYS A 961 43.30 -0.15 -9.34
N SER A 962 42.80 -0.03 -10.56
CA SER A 962 42.74 -1.12 -11.54
C SER A 962 44.12 -1.67 -11.90
N TYR A 963 45.14 -0.83 -12.05
CA TYR A 963 46.53 -1.28 -12.24
C TYR A 963 47.14 -1.94 -11.01
N SER A 964 46.75 -1.53 -9.80
CA SER A 964 47.24 -2.15 -8.55
C SER A 964 46.72 -3.57 -8.31
N LEU A 965 45.68 -4.00 -9.01
CA LEU A 965 45.08 -5.33 -8.82
C LEU A 965 46.10 -6.46 -9.13
N PRO A 966 46.23 -7.49 -8.27
CA PRO A 966 47.25 -8.53 -8.43
C PRO A 966 47.20 -9.27 -9.78
N GLN A 967 46.01 -9.43 -10.36
CA GLN A 967 45.81 -10.03 -11.68
C GLN A 967 46.39 -9.19 -12.82
N ASN A 968 46.28 -7.86 -12.74
CA ASN A 968 46.78 -6.93 -13.74
C ASN A 968 48.29 -6.72 -13.59
N GLN A 969 48.80 -6.66 -12.36
CA GLN A 969 50.24 -6.70 -12.07
C GLN A 969 50.90 -7.97 -12.65
N LYS A 970 50.29 -9.15 -12.47
CA LYS A 970 50.77 -10.41 -13.09
C LYS A 970 50.79 -10.33 -14.62
N LYS A 971 49.75 -9.79 -15.27
CA LYS A 971 49.73 -9.60 -16.74
C LYS A 971 50.86 -8.69 -17.22
N ILE A 972 51.10 -7.56 -16.53
CA ILE A 972 52.19 -6.62 -16.86
C ILE A 972 53.56 -7.29 -16.68
N SER A 973 53.81 -7.97 -15.56
CA SER A 973 55.07 -8.67 -15.31
C SER A 973 55.33 -9.77 -16.34
N ALA A 974 54.29 -10.50 -16.75
CA ALA A 974 54.39 -11.53 -17.79
C ALA A 974 54.71 -10.94 -19.18
N LEU A 975 54.12 -9.80 -19.54
CA LEU A 975 54.45 -9.07 -20.78
C LEU A 975 55.90 -8.57 -20.77
N ALA A 976 56.37 -8.03 -19.65
CA ALA A 976 57.74 -7.52 -19.49
C ALA A 976 58.78 -8.65 -19.59
N ALA A 977 58.50 -9.82 -18.99
CA ALA A 977 59.35 -11.00 -19.13
C ALA A 977 59.35 -11.59 -20.56
N LYS A 978 58.26 -11.40 -21.32
CA LYS A 978 58.08 -11.95 -22.68
C LYS A 978 58.69 -11.08 -23.78
N HIS A 979 58.80 -9.77 -23.57
CA HIS A 979 59.27 -8.82 -24.58
C HIS A 979 60.46 -7.99 -24.07
N ALA A 980 61.68 -8.50 -24.28
CA ALA A 980 62.92 -7.80 -23.92
C ALA A 980 63.23 -6.59 -24.83
N ASP A 981 62.65 -6.54 -26.03
CA ASP A 981 62.71 -5.35 -26.90
C ASP A 981 61.62 -4.32 -26.51
N LYS A 982 62.04 -3.05 -26.38
CA LYS A 982 61.15 -1.95 -26.00
C LYS A 982 60.04 -1.69 -27.03
N ALA A 983 60.31 -1.81 -28.32
CA ALA A 983 59.30 -1.54 -29.35
C ALA A 983 58.22 -2.64 -29.38
N ALA A 984 58.62 -3.91 -29.26
CA ALA A 984 57.71 -5.03 -29.11
C ALA A 984 56.90 -4.96 -27.81
N TYR A 985 57.53 -4.60 -26.68
CA TYR A 985 56.84 -4.42 -25.40
C TYR A 985 55.81 -3.28 -25.46
N ALA A 986 56.18 -2.10 -25.99
CA ALA A 986 55.27 -0.97 -26.15
C ALA A 986 54.04 -1.32 -26.99
N LYS A 987 54.22 -2.06 -28.09
CA LYS A 987 53.10 -2.52 -28.91
C LYS A 987 52.23 -3.60 -28.23
N ALA A 988 52.83 -4.45 -27.40
CA ALA A 988 52.11 -5.51 -26.70
C ALA A 988 51.35 -5.01 -25.46
N ILE A 989 51.89 -3.99 -24.76
CA ILE A 989 51.24 -3.44 -23.57
C ILE A 989 50.03 -2.57 -23.92
N GLU A 990 50.01 -1.86 -25.05
CA GLU A 990 48.87 -1.05 -25.51
C GLU A 990 47.52 -1.80 -25.47
N ALA A 991 47.48 -3.08 -25.84
CA ALA A 991 46.27 -3.91 -25.76
C ALA A 991 45.81 -4.16 -24.31
N LEU A 992 46.76 -4.37 -23.38
CA LEU A 992 46.45 -4.49 -21.94
C LEU A 992 46.08 -3.14 -21.33
N VAL A 993 46.68 -2.04 -21.78
CA VAL A 993 46.32 -0.69 -21.35
C VAL A 993 44.89 -0.37 -21.81
N ALA A 994 44.49 -0.77 -23.02
CA ALA A 994 43.10 -0.71 -23.46
C ALA A 994 42.15 -1.59 -22.62
N GLU A 995 42.55 -2.82 -22.28
CA GLU A 995 41.79 -3.74 -21.43
C GLU A 995 41.57 -3.21 -20.00
N VAL A 996 42.55 -2.47 -19.44
CA VAL A 996 42.51 -1.97 -18.06
C VAL A 996 41.91 -0.57 -17.95
N GLU A 997 42.24 0.35 -18.86
CA GLU A 997 41.71 1.72 -18.85
C GLU A 997 40.33 1.82 -19.49
N GLY A 998 40.09 1.11 -20.59
CA GLY A 998 38.85 1.20 -21.36
C GLY A 998 37.58 1.05 -20.51
N PRO A 999 37.46 -0.01 -19.68
CA PRO A 999 36.33 -0.16 -18.77
C PRO A 999 36.20 0.98 -17.75
N VAL A 1000 37.31 1.57 -17.31
CA VAL A 1000 37.28 2.74 -16.41
C VAL A 1000 36.72 3.97 -17.15
N LEU A 1001 37.18 4.21 -18.38
CA LEU A 1001 36.73 5.34 -19.21
C LEU A 1001 35.26 5.21 -19.61
N VAL A 1002 34.77 4.01 -19.91
CA VAL A 1002 33.33 3.75 -20.12
C VAL A 1002 32.55 3.94 -18.82
N SER A 1003 33.02 3.40 -17.68
CA SER A 1003 32.35 3.53 -16.38
C SER A 1003 32.24 4.96 -15.83
N LEU A 1004 33.00 5.90 -16.42
CA LEU A 1004 33.03 7.31 -16.08
C LEU A 1004 32.50 8.21 -17.21
N GLY A 1005 31.90 7.63 -18.26
CA GLY A 1005 31.31 8.38 -19.38
C GLY A 1005 32.30 9.16 -20.25
N VAL A 1006 33.61 8.86 -20.15
CA VAL A 1006 34.66 9.53 -20.93
C VAL A 1006 34.67 9.03 -22.39
N ILE A 1007 34.22 7.79 -22.61
CA ILE A 1007 34.00 7.17 -23.92
C ILE A 1007 32.72 6.32 -23.88
N GLU A 1008 32.02 6.23 -25.01
CA GLU A 1008 30.72 5.53 -25.11
C GLU A 1008 30.87 4.00 -25.26
N ASP A 1009 31.98 3.54 -25.84
CA ASP A 1009 32.26 2.12 -26.07
C ASP A 1009 33.77 1.79 -26.01
N LEU A 1010 34.10 0.50 -26.08
CA LEU A 1010 35.46 -0.02 -26.10
C LEU A 1010 36.07 -0.11 -27.52
N GLN A 1011 35.49 0.54 -28.54
CA GLN A 1011 36.08 0.51 -29.88
C GLN A 1011 37.42 1.27 -29.89
N PRO A 1012 38.43 0.82 -30.67
CA PRO A 1012 39.75 1.45 -30.68
C PRO A 1012 39.73 2.96 -31.01
N THR A 1013 38.78 3.39 -31.84
CA THR A 1013 38.52 4.79 -32.20
C THR A 1013 38.03 5.62 -31.01
N SER A 1014 37.09 5.08 -30.24
CA SER A 1014 36.52 5.72 -29.05
C SER A 1014 37.56 5.84 -27.94
N LEU A 1015 38.30 4.76 -27.67
CA LEU A 1015 39.40 4.75 -26.71
C LEU A 1015 40.49 5.79 -27.07
N GLN A 1016 40.87 5.88 -28.35
CA GLN A 1016 41.86 6.84 -28.82
C GLN A 1016 41.36 8.30 -28.71
N LYS A 1017 40.05 8.53 -28.93
CA LYS A 1017 39.39 9.83 -28.70
C LYS A 1017 39.41 10.21 -27.22
N GLY A 1018 39.06 9.28 -26.32
CA GLY A 1018 39.11 9.47 -24.87
C GLY A 1018 40.50 9.79 -24.33
N ARG A 1019 41.53 9.04 -24.74
CA ARG A 1019 42.92 9.34 -24.36
C ARG A 1019 43.41 10.70 -24.86
N ARG A 1020 43.03 11.11 -26.09
CA ARG A 1020 43.32 12.46 -26.59
C ARG A 1020 42.59 13.54 -25.78
N LEU A 1021 41.36 13.29 -25.36
CA LEU A 1021 40.57 14.20 -24.53
C LEU A 1021 41.21 14.39 -23.14
N LEU A 1022 41.62 13.31 -22.49
CA LEU A 1022 42.37 13.33 -21.22
C LEU A 1022 43.69 14.12 -21.36
N ALA A 1023 44.53 13.76 -22.33
CA ALA A 1023 45.82 14.42 -22.56
C ALA A 1023 45.65 15.92 -22.88
N THR A 1024 44.61 16.30 -23.63
CA THR A 1024 44.30 17.69 -23.96
C THR A 1024 43.81 18.45 -22.73
N SER A 1025 42.95 17.84 -21.90
CA SER A 1025 42.43 18.45 -20.67
C SER A 1025 43.55 18.72 -19.66
N ILE A 1026 44.40 17.73 -19.39
CA ILE A 1026 45.60 17.87 -18.54
C ILE A 1026 46.54 18.98 -19.07
N LYS A 1027 46.74 19.04 -20.39
CA LYS A 1027 47.58 20.07 -21.04
C LYS A 1027 46.96 21.48 -20.99
N ARG A 1028 45.63 21.62 -20.95
CA ARG A 1028 44.92 22.91 -20.83
C ARG A 1028 44.90 23.40 -19.37
N LEU A 1029 44.78 22.48 -18.40
CA LEU A 1029 44.86 22.78 -16.96
C LEU A 1029 46.25 23.29 -16.54
N ARG A 1030 47.33 22.76 -17.13
CA ARG A 1030 48.72 23.27 -16.98
C ARG A 1030 48.92 24.77 -17.28
N LYS A 1031 47.93 25.47 -17.86
CA LYS A 1031 48.03 26.88 -18.28
C LYS A 1031 47.24 27.89 -17.41
N LYS A 1032 46.45 27.44 -16.43
CA LYS A 1032 45.76 28.35 -15.48
C LYS A 1032 46.65 28.57 -14.25
N GLU A 1033 46.77 29.81 -13.79
CA GLU A 1033 47.70 30.19 -12.70
C GLU A 1033 47.26 29.69 -11.31
N ASP A 1034 46.04 29.17 -11.14
CA ASP A 1034 45.50 28.63 -9.88
C ASP A 1034 46.18 27.32 -9.40
N VAL A 1035 47.17 26.81 -10.13
CA VAL A 1035 47.87 25.54 -9.88
C VAL A 1035 48.76 25.54 -8.62
N ALA A 1036 48.92 26.68 -7.94
CA ALA A 1036 49.72 26.81 -6.72
C ALA A 1036 49.25 25.97 -5.52
N LYS A 1037 48.08 25.31 -5.58
CA LYS A 1037 47.56 24.46 -4.49
C LYS A 1037 47.82 22.95 -4.64
N ASN A 1038 47.81 22.40 -5.86
CA ASN A 1038 47.83 20.94 -6.09
C ASN A 1038 49.00 20.49 -7.00
N GLU A 1039 50.17 21.15 -6.92
CA GLU A 1039 51.34 20.84 -7.75
C GLU A 1039 51.81 19.38 -7.60
N GLN A 1040 51.75 18.79 -6.40
CA GLN A 1040 52.10 17.38 -6.18
C GLN A 1040 51.12 16.39 -6.81
N GLU A 1041 49.81 16.67 -6.78
CA GLU A 1041 48.80 15.81 -7.42
C GLU A 1041 48.88 15.90 -8.93
N ILE A 1042 49.13 17.09 -9.48
CA ILE A 1042 49.37 17.28 -10.91
C ILE A 1042 50.67 16.59 -11.34
N LEU A 1043 51.74 16.63 -10.55
CA LEU A 1043 52.95 15.82 -10.79
C LEU A 1043 52.71 14.31 -10.66
N ALA A 1044 51.75 13.87 -9.84
CA ALA A 1044 51.34 12.46 -9.74
C ALA A 1044 50.45 12.03 -10.93
N LEU A 1045 49.59 12.91 -11.45
CA LEU A 1045 48.84 12.73 -12.70
C LEU A 1045 49.78 12.58 -13.89
N LEU A 1046 50.84 13.37 -13.94
CA LEU A 1046 51.80 13.38 -15.05
C LEU A 1046 52.71 12.15 -15.11
N LYS A 1047 52.88 11.40 -14.01
CA LYS A 1047 53.69 10.17 -13.96
C LYS A 1047 52.98 8.91 -14.47
N LEU A 1048 51.74 9.03 -14.94
CA LEU A 1048 51.02 7.95 -15.62
C LEU A 1048 51.20 8.00 -17.16
N GLY A 1049 51.89 9.01 -17.69
CA GLY A 1049 52.06 9.22 -19.13
C GLY A 1049 53.48 9.01 -19.69
N ASP A 1050 54.42 8.52 -18.87
CA ASP A 1050 55.83 8.23 -19.20
C ASP A 1050 56.14 6.73 -19.00
#